data_AF-A0AAE0FWU2-F1
#
_entry.id   AF-A0AAE0FWU2-F1
#
_cell.length_a   1.000
_cell.length_b   1.000
_cell.length_c   1.000
_cell.angle_alpha   90.00
_cell.angle_beta   90.00
_cell.angle_gamma   90.00
#
_symmetry.space_group_name_H-M   'P 1'
#
loop_
_entity.id
_entity.type
_entity.pdbx_description
1 polymer ?
#
loop_
_entity_poly.entity_id
_entity_poly.type
_entity_poly.pdbx_seq_one_letter_code
_entity_poly.pdbx_strand_id
1 'polypeptide(L)'
;MAPRRKAAPTRFVAEPDDEDDNSNAREENDGLFVPSAILDHRKVKVGRSTRLEWLVQWAGYSEDHNSWEPFENLDTNAIFVEYLEKHPNEPTTPKRKTAAFKAQAASPAKKAAVPPTPPGVKVSFTEIDEALCSICFKDEEDDDQILFCDTCDLAFHQSCEGVSVVPDGDWHCSRCNTKAKSKKATPSSKKTPARRARAAPKPAESEEDEDLLKEAEDPEDEDDFEERKPARKKAKSAGSGAKGAGSSAKKIGGVQGVKLTPEEEAALPVISEPQLMFNDLVAKIPALGELAKRLDQRPIRVATMCSGTESPLLALDMIGRACKEQYGVPFKVEHVFSCEIEPFKQAYIERNFSPPLLFRDVRELGREKATTAYGSLALVPGDVDLLVAGTSCVDYSNLNNQKKDLDEAGESGQTFRGMMQWLDTQRPPVVILENVCSAPWERVQERFAQHGYHAAFMRVDTKQHYIPHTRTRGYLVATLADDPEIPQRWQEMVRSLARPSSSTLEAFLLPSDDPRVHRARLDLAEKKDARARTITDWGKCESRHQRARAEESLGLKRPLTGWGEGGQSKLPDFGWHDWGKAQTERVLDLMDIDYLRLAVLGTDSNYKTLVWNLSQNVDRTTGSVRAGICPCLTPSMVPYVTNRGGPLVGIEALSLQGIPVDDLLLTRESEDNMADLAGNAMSTTVVGTATIAALILGQDALLALKRPRRMPEAVKGKRVAGAGEMEGTKKASEVNGEKELAAGPLELASRSVHLAELIAGAEQSARRCVCEGRSGAAPNILRCVDCCTTVCSTCAGRPAHNLQADLRPRQPARDFQGLLNEALPMCVRLCGFSPAELAALRPASMDASLWDKWAAAVGALETCEFRFRSMNRAEIWTALYASDVGKLELLLDTEQPEWRVTLNLPDECGALRVFLSRPVARMRVPASATGKARGKNAKGREGSDGLLGGKWEVCLPVEERLEISLRGRGELVESWEARIGLQLPHFSGSKRWQEVEVSVPPEARDILDADISGVYRVLDKCGASMDSLHKKEATGGQRAVYFFLDPTRCEKGDLDNYVFAHTWRRLAYGEERGAMAKLSATWRPSAEAGAQRVSCSVDGRWGALPGGRSSAVSYSGARVAIPARPLQLTAGSASCKQATAVLRCDVPLPDADAGWPRGRWEDLPLTRSRATFESIAWFTQRLQIPQVPPGQRCLFPTGGLTPAVLSRKGVMA
;
A
#
# COMPACT_ATOMS: atom_id res chain seq x y z
N MET A 1 -22.74 -63.42 29.91
CA MET A 1 -22.21 -63.27 31.29
C MET A 1 -20.90 -62.48 31.22
N ALA A 2 -20.62 -61.60 32.18
CA ALA A 2 -19.36 -60.83 32.30
C ALA A 2 -18.30 -61.63 33.12
N PRO A 3 -17.03 -61.19 33.31
CA PRO A 3 -16.57 -59.92 33.95
C PRO A 3 -15.57 -59.09 33.10
N ARG A 4 -15.37 -57.75 33.21
CA ARG A 4 -14.85 -56.86 34.31
C ARG A 4 -13.38 -57.16 34.71
N ARG A 5 -12.42 -56.23 34.90
CA ARG A 5 -12.30 -54.75 35.15
C ARG A 5 -10.95 -54.25 34.52
N LYS A 6 -10.43 -53.00 34.54
CA LYS A 6 -10.66 -51.70 35.23
C LYS A 6 -10.19 -50.52 34.32
N ALA A 7 -9.86 -49.33 34.86
CA ALA A 7 -9.28 -48.15 34.18
C ALA A 7 -8.26 -47.39 35.07
N ALA A 8 -7.56 -46.37 34.53
CA ALA A 8 -6.60 -45.49 35.23
C ALA A 8 -7.12 -44.01 35.34
N PRO A 9 -6.59 -43.16 36.25
CA PRO A 9 -7.34 -42.01 36.77
C PRO A 9 -6.84 -40.59 36.39
N THR A 10 -7.76 -39.64 36.55
CA THR A 10 -7.57 -38.17 36.57
C THR A 10 -6.81 -37.66 37.80
N ARG A 11 -6.29 -36.42 37.77
CA ARG A 11 -5.86 -35.67 38.97
C ARG A 11 -6.35 -34.23 39.02
N PHE A 12 -6.55 -33.74 40.23
CA PHE A 12 -7.18 -32.46 40.63
C PHE A 12 -6.15 -31.48 41.21
N VAL A 13 -6.60 -30.23 41.40
CA VAL A 13 -5.93 -29.11 42.10
C VAL A 13 -5.76 -29.38 43.61
N ALA A 14 -4.74 -28.78 44.22
CA ALA A 14 -4.62 -28.56 45.67
C ALA A 14 -3.92 -27.22 45.98
N GLU A 15 -4.35 -26.54 47.04
CA GLU A 15 -3.71 -25.34 47.63
C GLU A 15 -2.71 -25.74 48.75
N PRO A 16 -1.81 -24.84 49.19
CA PRO A 16 -0.77 -25.16 50.18
C PRO A 16 -1.12 -24.73 51.63
N ASP A 17 -0.55 -25.45 52.60
CA ASP A 17 -0.41 -25.05 54.02
C ASP A 17 1.09 -24.96 54.37
N ASP A 18 1.44 -24.16 55.39
CA ASP A 18 2.79 -23.69 55.73
C ASP A 18 3.72 -24.71 56.44
N GLU A 19 5.04 -24.61 56.23
CA GLU A 19 6.07 -24.26 57.25
C GLU A 19 7.54 -24.46 56.76
N ASP A 20 8.45 -23.65 57.32
CA ASP A 20 9.86 -23.37 56.97
C ASP A 20 10.83 -24.54 56.63
N ASP A 21 11.78 -24.31 55.70
CA ASP A 21 13.19 -23.97 56.04
C ASP A 21 14.00 -23.41 54.84
N ASN A 22 15.17 -22.83 55.12
CA ASN A 22 15.89 -21.84 54.31
C ASN A 22 17.12 -22.41 53.56
N SER A 23 17.25 -22.16 52.24
CA SER A 23 18.46 -21.55 51.62
C SER A 23 18.59 -21.68 50.09
N ASN A 24 19.27 -20.67 49.52
CA ASN A 24 19.89 -20.58 48.19
C ASN A 24 19.01 -20.39 46.93
N ALA A 25 19.31 -19.30 46.22
CA ALA A 25 18.66 -18.87 45.00
C ALA A 25 19.13 -19.64 43.75
N ARG A 26 18.21 -19.83 42.81
CA ARG A 26 18.48 -20.08 41.39
C ARG A 26 17.59 -19.17 40.55
N GLU A 27 18.15 -18.66 39.46
CA GLU A 27 17.44 -17.86 38.46
C GLU A 27 16.70 -18.81 37.52
N GLU A 28 15.38 -18.66 37.37
CA GLU A 28 14.63 -19.36 36.33
C GLU A 28 14.82 -18.64 35.00
N ASN A 29 15.28 -19.39 34.00
CA ASN A 29 15.58 -18.93 32.66
C ASN A 29 14.40 -19.24 31.72
N ASP A 30 14.24 -18.43 30.67
CA ASP A 30 13.11 -18.51 29.75
C ASP A 30 13.00 -19.91 29.09
N GLY A 31 11.77 -20.41 28.93
CA GLY A 31 11.44 -21.81 28.65
C GLY A 31 11.80 -22.35 27.24
N LEU A 32 13.09 -22.37 26.90
CA LEU A 32 13.66 -23.01 25.72
C LEU A 32 14.67 -24.08 26.16
N PHE A 33 14.23 -25.34 26.15
CA PHE A 33 15.08 -26.49 26.46
C PHE A 33 16.09 -26.70 25.31
N VAL A 34 17.38 -26.79 25.65
CA VAL A 34 18.46 -27.00 24.67
C VAL A 34 18.91 -28.46 24.71
N PRO A 35 18.92 -29.20 23.60
CA PRO A 35 19.38 -30.58 23.58
C PRO A 35 20.91 -30.63 23.72
N SER A 36 21.42 -31.42 24.68
CA SER A 36 22.87 -31.64 24.86
C SER A 36 23.39 -32.84 24.08
N ALA A 37 22.57 -33.88 23.90
CA ALA A 37 22.92 -35.07 23.12
C ALA A 37 21.67 -35.79 22.60
N ILE A 38 21.85 -36.55 21.52
CA ILE A 38 20.90 -37.56 21.07
C ILE A 38 21.42 -38.91 21.54
N LEU A 39 20.56 -39.69 22.19
CA LEU A 39 20.91 -40.97 22.81
C LEU A 39 20.44 -42.17 21.96
N ASP A 40 19.26 -42.05 21.33
CA ASP A 40 18.66 -43.12 20.55
C ASP A 40 17.68 -42.56 19.49
N HIS A 41 17.21 -43.40 18.57
CA HIS A 41 16.20 -43.06 17.58
C HIS A 41 15.18 -44.20 17.41
N ARG A 42 13.92 -43.87 17.08
CA ARG A 42 12.87 -44.86 16.87
C ARG A 42 11.90 -44.48 15.76
N LYS A 43 11.25 -45.50 15.20
CA LYS A 43 10.15 -45.35 14.23
C LYS A 43 8.81 -45.63 14.93
N VAL A 44 7.97 -44.60 15.05
CA VAL A 44 6.63 -44.73 15.64
C VAL A 44 5.58 -44.68 14.53
N LYS A 45 4.61 -45.60 14.56
CA LYS A 45 3.43 -45.52 13.69
C LYS A 45 2.44 -44.51 14.28
N VAL A 46 2.08 -43.50 13.50
CA VAL A 46 1.07 -42.51 13.84
C VAL A 46 0.05 -42.49 12.71
N GLY A 47 -1.14 -43.03 12.98
CA GLY A 47 -2.13 -43.37 11.94
C GLY A 47 -1.57 -44.35 10.91
N ARG A 48 -1.80 -44.08 9.63
CA ARG A 48 -1.24 -44.84 8.49
C ARG A 48 0.22 -44.47 8.16
N SER A 49 0.82 -43.49 8.86
CA SER A 49 2.18 -42.99 8.63
C SER A 49 3.21 -43.58 9.61
N THR A 50 4.51 -43.45 9.31
CA THR A 50 5.60 -43.77 10.23
C THR A 50 6.50 -42.56 10.39
N ARG A 51 6.60 -42.03 11.62
CA ARG A 51 7.43 -40.87 11.99
C ARG A 51 8.72 -41.34 12.65
N LEU A 52 9.79 -40.58 12.51
CA LEU A 52 11.02 -40.76 13.28
C LEU A 52 11.04 -39.81 14.48
N GLU A 53 11.34 -40.37 15.64
CA GLU A 53 11.56 -39.66 16.91
C GLU A 53 12.95 -39.99 17.43
N TRP A 54 13.53 -39.07 18.20
CA TRP A 54 14.89 -39.11 18.71
C TRP A 54 14.85 -38.92 20.23
N LEU A 55 15.55 -39.76 20.99
CA LEU A 55 15.65 -39.64 22.44
C LEU A 55 16.72 -38.59 22.77
N VAL A 56 16.30 -37.51 23.43
CA VAL A 56 17.11 -36.33 23.67
C VAL A 56 17.49 -36.24 25.14
N GLN A 57 18.79 -36.07 25.42
CA GLN A 57 19.27 -35.55 26.70
C GLN A 57 19.20 -34.03 26.68
N TRP A 58 18.53 -33.42 27.64
CA TRP A 58 18.41 -31.98 27.76
C TRP A 58 19.55 -31.38 28.61
N ALA A 59 20.13 -30.28 28.14
CA ALA A 59 21.24 -29.61 28.80
C ALA A 59 20.83 -29.09 30.19
N GLY A 60 21.50 -29.58 31.24
CA GLY A 60 21.23 -29.19 32.63
C GLY A 60 20.20 -30.05 33.37
N TYR A 61 19.63 -31.08 32.72
CA TYR A 61 18.63 -31.99 33.32
C TYR A 61 19.20 -33.41 33.51
N SER A 62 18.61 -34.19 34.43
CA SER A 62 18.99 -35.60 34.66
C SER A 62 18.48 -36.52 33.54
N GLU A 63 18.98 -37.77 33.50
CA GLU A 63 18.53 -38.78 32.53
C GLU A 63 17.01 -39.10 32.64
N ASP A 64 16.40 -38.86 33.81
CA ASP A 64 14.95 -39.02 34.03
C ASP A 64 14.09 -38.06 33.20
N HIS A 65 14.69 -36.99 32.67
CA HIS A 65 14.02 -35.95 31.88
C HIS A 65 14.14 -36.19 30.37
N ASN A 66 14.75 -37.29 29.95
CA ASN A 66 15.00 -37.58 28.54
C ASN A 66 13.68 -37.85 27.79
N SER A 67 13.38 -37.04 26.78
CA SER A 67 12.14 -37.12 26.02
C SER A 67 12.38 -37.58 24.57
N TRP A 68 11.36 -38.20 23.99
CA TRP A 68 11.34 -38.60 22.58
C TRP A 68 10.77 -37.47 21.73
N GLU A 69 11.64 -36.74 21.05
CA GLU A 69 11.27 -35.59 20.23
C GLU A 69 11.28 -35.92 18.72
N PRO A 70 10.30 -35.44 17.94
CA PRO A 70 10.38 -35.49 16.49
C PRO A 70 11.44 -34.52 15.97
N PHE A 71 12.00 -34.80 14.79
CA PHE A 71 13.05 -33.96 14.19
C PHE A 71 12.63 -32.48 14.03
N GLU A 72 11.34 -32.21 13.79
CA GLU A 72 10.82 -30.84 13.65
C GLU A 72 10.97 -29.98 14.92
N ASN A 73 11.16 -30.58 16.10
CA ASN A 73 11.31 -29.88 17.38
C ASN A 73 12.78 -29.53 17.73
N LEU A 74 13.77 -29.93 16.90
CA LEU A 74 15.19 -29.94 17.28
C LEU A 74 16.05 -29.05 16.37
N ASP A 75 16.33 -27.81 16.78
CA ASP A 75 17.02 -26.78 15.97
C ASP A 75 18.57 -26.80 16.06
N THR A 76 19.18 -27.99 16.16
CA THR A 76 20.63 -28.13 16.37
C THR A 76 21.28 -29.16 15.44
N ASN A 77 21.79 -28.71 14.28
CA ASN A 77 22.48 -29.56 13.31
C ASN A 77 23.74 -30.27 13.85
N ALA A 78 24.40 -29.74 14.90
CA ALA A 78 25.68 -30.25 15.39
C ALA A 78 25.57 -31.63 16.06
N ILE A 79 24.65 -31.80 17.02
CA ILE A 79 24.47 -33.05 17.76
C ILE A 79 23.95 -34.19 16.87
N PHE A 80 23.19 -33.86 15.82
CA PHE A 80 22.75 -34.81 14.80
C PHE A 80 23.90 -35.36 13.97
N VAL A 81 24.88 -34.52 13.61
CA VAL A 81 26.08 -34.98 12.90
C VAL A 81 26.88 -35.93 13.80
N GLU A 82 27.09 -35.58 15.07
CA GLU A 82 27.84 -36.44 16.00
C GLU A 82 27.16 -37.81 16.25
N TYR A 83 25.82 -37.85 16.31
CA TYR A 83 25.08 -39.11 16.42
C TYR A 83 25.18 -39.95 15.13
N LEU A 84 24.97 -39.34 13.95
CA LEU A 84 25.03 -40.04 12.66
C LEU A 84 26.45 -40.52 12.30
N GLU A 85 27.50 -39.83 12.77
CA GLU A 85 28.89 -40.32 12.65
C GLU A 85 29.13 -41.60 13.46
N LYS A 86 28.44 -41.77 14.60
CA LYS A 86 28.48 -42.99 15.43
C LYS A 86 27.52 -44.07 14.93
N HIS A 87 26.46 -43.69 14.21
CA HIS A 87 25.38 -44.57 13.72
C HIS A 87 25.18 -44.49 12.18
N PRO A 88 26.18 -44.88 11.36
CA PRO A 88 26.22 -44.56 9.93
C PRO A 88 25.24 -45.33 9.02
N ASN A 89 24.50 -46.31 9.55
CA ASN A 89 23.57 -47.18 8.78
C ASN A 89 22.09 -46.81 8.96
N GLU A 90 21.80 -45.70 9.62
CA GLU A 90 20.46 -45.28 10.01
C GLU A 90 19.85 -44.24 9.03
N PRO A 91 18.50 -44.11 8.98
CA PRO A 91 17.85 -43.27 7.99
C PRO A 91 18.14 -41.78 8.21
N THR A 92 18.86 -41.17 7.25
CA THR A 92 19.07 -39.71 7.23
C THR A 92 17.75 -38.96 7.02
N THR A 93 17.65 -37.79 7.67
CA THR A 93 16.44 -36.95 7.72
C THR A 93 15.96 -36.51 6.32
N PRO A 94 14.65 -36.33 6.10
CA PRO A 94 14.12 -35.84 4.83
C PRO A 94 14.69 -34.45 4.52
N LYS A 95 15.35 -34.32 3.37
CA LYS A 95 16.04 -33.07 2.99
C LYS A 95 15.05 -31.91 2.85
N ARG A 96 15.13 -30.95 3.77
CA ARG A 96 14.66 -29.57 3.57
C ARG A 96 15.24 -29.08 2.23
N LYS A 97 14.38 -28.72 1.26
CA LYS A 97 14.81 -28.31 -0.09
C LYS A 97 15.52 -26.95 -0.05
N THR A 98 16.79 -26.94 0.32
CA THR A 98 17.68 -25.79 0.17
C THR A 98 18.18 -25.72 -1.27
N ALA A 99 17.85 -24.62 -1.96
CA ALA A 99 18.33 -24.35 -3.32
C ALA A 99 19.82 -23.96 -3.27
N ALA A 100 20.70 -24.95 -3.34
CA ALA A 100 22.14 -24.73 -3.39
C ALA A 100 22.59 -24.32 -4.80
N PHE A 101 22.98 -23.04 -4.95
CA PHE A 101 23.78 -22.58 -6.08
C PHE A 101 25.06 -23.42 -6.18
N LYS A 102 25.30 -24.06 -7.33
CA LYS A 102 26.62 -24.57 -7.72
C LYS A 102 27.08 -23.85 -8.98
N ALA A 103 28.17 -23.10 -8.86
CA ALA A 103 28.91 -22.60 -10.01
C ALA A 103 29.82 -23.71 -10.55
N GLN A 104 29.87 -23.89 -11.87
CA GLN A 104 31.05 -24.33 -12.62
C GLN A 104 30.86 -24.14 -14.13
N ALA A 105 31.97 -24.11 -14.87
CA ALA A 105 32.03 -23.59 -16.24
C ALA A 105 32.05 -24.67 -17.34
N ALA A 106 31.63 -24.24 -18.55
CA ALA A 106 32.03 -24.73 -19.88
C ALA A 106 31.96 -26.24 -20.25
N SER A 107 30.91 -26.60 -21.03
CA SER A 107 30.91 -27.29 -22.35
C SER A 107 31.72 -28.59 -22.65
N PRO A 108 31.39 -29.39 -23.71
CA PRO A 108 30.19 -29.40 -24.57
C PRO A 108 29.56 -30.80 -24.92
N ALA A 109 28.26 -30.76 -25.28
CA ALA A 109 27.55 -31.57 -26.29
C ALA A 109 27.65 -33.13 -26.40
N LYS A 110 26.46 -33.81 -26.40
CA LYS A 110 26.05 -34.82 -27.43
C LYS A 110 24.54 -35.17 -27.39
N LYS A 111 24.07 -35.88 -28.44
CA LYS A 111 22.69 -35.94 -28.98
C LYS A 111 21.80 -37.10 -28.47
N ALA A 112 20.47 -36.91 -28.61
CA ALA A 112 19.40 -37.91 -28.91
C ALA A 112 19.04 -38.95 -27.80
N ALA A 113 17.85 -39.59 -27.73
CA ALA A 113 16.64 -39.61 -28.58
C ALA A 113 15.35 -39.90 -27.74
N VAL A 114 14.16 -39.81 -28.36
CA VAL A 114 12.85 -40.29 -27.86
C VAL A 114 12.42 -41.52 -28.68
N PRO A 115 11.98 -42.66 -28.10
CA PRO A 115 10.55 -43.08 -28.14
C PRO A 115 10.15 -44.06 -26.98
N PRO A 116 9.04 -44.83 -27.03
CA PRO A 116 7.63 -44.40 -27.00
C PRO A 116 6.80 -45.10 -25.89
N THR A 117 5.57 -44.62 -25.61
CA THR A 117 4.51 -45.39 -24.91
C THR A 117 3.84 -46.39 -25.86
N PRO A 118 3.39 -47.59 -25.42
CA PRO A 118 1.99 -47.81 -24.95
C PRO A 118 1.87 -48.98 -23.91
N PRO A 119 0.71 -49.67 -23.71
CA PRO A 119 -0.46 -49.18 -22.97
C PRO A 119 -0.98 -50.13 -21.85
N GLY A 120 -1.66 -49.56 -20.84
CA GLY A 120 -2.84 -50.17 -20.20
C GLY A 120 -2.68 -51.22 -19.09
N VAL A 121 -2.89 -50.81 -17.83
CA VAL A 121 -3.54 -51.62 -16.77
C VAL A 121 -4.51 -50.72 -16.01
N LYS A 122 -5.72 -51.23 -15.72
CA LYS A 122 -6.73 -50.56 -14.89
C LYS A 122 -6.47 -50.81 -13.41
N VAL A 123 -6.50 -49.78 -12.57
CA VAL A 123 -6.73 -49.90 -11.11
C VAL A 123 -7.64 -48.74 -10.65
N SER A 124 -8.39 -48.94 -9.58
CA SER A 124 -9.65 -48.28 -9.23
C SER A 124 -9.56 -46.95 -8.47
N PHE A 125 -10.64 -46.16 -8.57
CA PHE A 125 -10.99 -45.02 -7.71
C PHE A 125 -11.36 -45.43 -6.28
N THR A 126 -10.98 -44.56 -5.33
CA THR A 126 -11.56 -44.16 -4.02
C THR A 126 -10.49 -43.22 -3.40
N GLU A 127 -10.64 -41.91 -3.16
CA GLU A 127 -11.67 -41.15 -2.42
C GLU A 127 -11.81 -41.67 -0.95
N ILE A 128 -12.05 -40.88 0.09
CA ILE A 128 -12.80 -39.60 0.25
C ILE A 128 -12.10 -38.68 1.29
N ASP A 129 -12.37 -37.37 1.25
CA ASP A 129 -12.06 -36.38 2.30
C ASP A 129 -13.03 -36.49 3.51
N GLU A 130 -12.51 -36.64 4.73
CA GLU A 130 -13.34 -36.76 5.94
C GLU A 130 -13.95 -35.40 6.37
N ALA A 131 -15.28 -35.33 6.43
CA ALA A 131 -16.01 -34.12 6.82
C ALA A 131 -16.08 -33.93 8.34
N LEU A 132 -16.25 -32.69 8.81
CA LEU A 132 -16.36 -32.36 10.25
C LEU A 132 -17.74 -31.78 10.60
N CYS A 133 -18.32 -32.22 11.71
CA CYS A 133 -19.61 -31.75 12.21
C CYS A 133 -19.57 -30.29 12.69
N SER A 134 -20.51 -29.47 12.23
CA SER A 134 -20.58 -28.02 12.47
C SER A 134 -21.13 -27.63 13.86
N ILE A 135 -21.35 -28.61 14.75
CA ILE A 135 -21.78 -28.42 16.14
C ILE A 135 -20.66 -28.82 17.11
N CYS A 136 -20.02 -29.97 16.90
CA CYS A 136 -19.00 -30.52 17.81
C CYS A 136 -17.56 -30.48 17.25
N PHE A 137 -17.39 -30.16 15.96
CA PHE A 137 -16.11 -30.08 15.22
C PHE A 137 -15.29 -31.37 15.18
N LYS A 138 -15.96 -32.53 15.23
CA LYS A 138 -15.37 -33.86 15.07
C LYS A 138 -15.72 -34.51 13.72
N ASP A 139 -14.92 -35.50 13.36
CA ASP A 139 -15.03 -36.45 12.26
C ASP A 139 -16.20 -37.45 12.43
N GLU A 140 -16.46 -38.25 11.39
CA GLU A 140 -17.53 -39.25 11.37
C GLU A 140 -17.21 -40.46 12.28
N GLU A 141 -18.11 -40.78 13.20
CA GLU A 141 -18.03 -41.98 14.05
C GLU A 141 -19.00 -43.06 13.47
N ASP A 142 -18.62 -44.35 13.46
CA ASP A 142 -19.33 -45.43 12.72
C ASP A 142 -20.85 -45.53 13.02
N ASP A 143 -21.27 -45.18 14.24
CA ASP A 143 -22.66 -45.22 14.72
C ASP A 143 -23.37 -43.83 14.71
N ASP A 144 -22.67 -42.76 14.30
CA ASP A 144 -23.18 -41.37 14.30
C ASP A 144 -22.74 -40.62 13.03
N GLN A 145 -23.32 -41.02 11.89
CA GLN A 145 -22.97 -40.51 10.56
C GLN A 145 -23.17 -39.00 10.38
N ILE A 146 -22.42 -38.40 9.46
CA ILE A 146 -22.50 -36.98 9.13
C ILE A 146 -23.51 -36.72 8.00
N LEU A 147 -24.50 -35.87 8.30
CA LEU A 147 -25.52 -35.37 7.38
C LEU A 147 -25.19 -33.94 6.90
N PHE A 148 -25.35 -33.69 5.61
CA PHE A 148 -25.24 -32.35 5.02
C PHE A 148 -26.64 -31.73 4.85
N CYS A 149 -26.80 -30.46 5.25
CA CYS A 149 -28.07 -29.74 5.12
C CYS A 149 -28.21 -29.10 3.74
N ASP A 150 -29.17 -29.53 2.91
CA ASP A 150 -29.32 -29.09 1.50
C ASP A 150 -29.56 -27.57 1.30
N THR A 151 -29.88 -26.84 2.38
CA THR A 151 -30.07 -25.38 2.33
C THR A 151 -28.81 -24.58 2.67
N CYS A 152 -27.92 -25.09 3.52
CA CYS A 152 -26.75 -24.35 4.01
C CYS A 152 -25.41 -25.09 3.86
N ASP A 153 -25.43 -26.32 3.35
CA ASP A 153 -24.28 -27.14 2.97
C ASP A 153 -23.28 -27.40 4.13
N LEU A 154 -23.80 -27.38 5.37
CA LEU A 154 -23.03 -27.68 6.57
C LEU A 154 -23.25 -29.14 6.97
N ALA A 155 -22.16 -29.80 7.33
CA ALA A 155 -22.10 -31.14 7.91
C ALA A 155 -22.53 -31.14 9.38
N PHE A 156 -23.30 -32.13 9.81
CA PHE A 156 -23.75 -32.34 11.19
C PHE A 156 -23.85 -33.83 11.51
N HIS A 157 -23.37 -34.28 12.67
CA HIS A 157 -23.71 -35.62 13.17
C HIS A 157 -25.21 -35.77 13.38
N GLN A 158 -25.73 -36.96 13.12
CA GLN A 158 -27.11 -37.35 13.40
C GLN A 158 -27.52 -36.97 14.84
N SER A 159 -26.70 -37.33 15.83
CA SER A 159 -26.96 -37.03 17.25
C SER A 159 -26.98 -35.52 17.55
N CYS A 160 -26.10 -34.74 16.93
CA CYS A 160 -25.95 -33.31 17.18
C CYS A 160 -27.15 -32.48 16.70
N GLU A 161 -27.86 -32.92 15.65
CA GLU A 161 -29.12 -32.32 15.19
C GLU A 161 -30.38 -33.13 15.63
N GLY A 162 -30.21 -34.13 16.50
CA GLY A 162 -31.32 -34.91 17.08
C GLY A 162 -32.03 -35.84 16.10
N VAL A 163 -31.34 -36.25 15.03
CA VAL A 163 -31.81 -37.19 14.01
C VAL A 163 -31.47 -38.61 14.45
N SER A 164 -32.46 -39.51 14.52
CA SER A 164 -32.25 -40.89 15.00
C SER A 164 -32.00 -41.91 13.88
N VAL A 165 -32.30 -41.55 12.63
CA VAL A 165 -32.09 -42.36 11.41
C VAL A 165 -31.91 -41.38 10.24
N VAL A 166 -30.92 -41.64 9.38
CA VAL A 166 -30.70 -40.92 8.12
C VAL A 166 -31.99 -40.90 7.27
N PRO A 167 -32.55 -39.74 6.91
CA PRO A 167 -33.78 -39.67 6.12
C PRO A 167 -33.57 -40.00 4.64
N ASP A 168 -34.56 -40.65 4.02
CA ASP A 168 -34.63 -40.83 2.56
C ASP A 168 -35.10 -39.53 1.87
N GLY A 169 -34.16 -38.72 1.37
CA GLY A 169 -34.41 -37.48 0.61
C GLY A 169 -33.89 -36.22 1.30
N ASP A 170 -34.28 -35.04 0.77
CA ASP A 170 -33.81 -33.73 1.24
C ASP A 170 -33.89 -33.58 2.76
N TRP A 171 -32.76 -33.28 3.40
CA TRP A 171 -32.66 -33.04 4.84
C TRP A 171 -32.22 -31.60 5.14
N HIS A 172 -32.86 -31.01 6.14
CA HIS A 172 -32.59 -29.64 6.55
C HIS A 172 -32.38 -29.58 8.06
N CYS A 173 -31.21 -29.08 8.48
CA CYS A 173 -30.89 -28.85 9.88
C CYS A 173 -31.93 -27.95 10.56
N SER A 174 -32.01 -28.01 11.88
CA SER A 174 -32.90 -27.24 12.76
C SER A 174 -32.96 -25.74 12.39
N ARG A 175 -31.82 -25.15 12.02
CA ARG A 175 -31.68 -23.73 11.61
C ARG A 175 -32.34 -23.39 10.27
N CYS A 176 -32.48 -24.36 9.36
CA CYS A 176 -33.16 -24.17 8.08
C CYS A 176 -34.63 -24.61 8.15
N ASN A 177 -34.94 -25.66 8.91
CA ASN A 177 -36.31 -26.15 9.13
C ASN A 177 -37.18 -25.14 9.92
N THR A 178 -36.59 -24.39 10.85
CA THR A 178 -37.27 -23.29 11.57
C THR A 178 -37.67 -22.12 10.67
N LYS A 179 -36.94 -21.86 9.57
CA LYS A 179 -37.30 -20.84 8.57
C LYS A 179 -38.50 -21.21 7.69
N ALA A 180 -38.82 -22.51 7.57
CA ALA A 180 -39.99 -22.99 6.84
C ALA A 180 -41.28 -22.91 7.68
N LYS A 181 -41.18 -23.15 9.00
CA LYS A 181 -42.35 -23.21 9.89
C LYS A 181 -42.90 -21.84 10.31
N SER A 182 -42.13 -20.76 10.17
CA SER A 182 -42.54 -19.39 10.49
C SER A 182 -43.46 -18.72 9.45
N LYS A 183 -43.83 -19.39 8.34
CA LYS A 183 -44.78 -18.88 7.32
C LYS A 183 -46.19 -19.49 7.36
N LYS A 184 -46.58 -20.24 8.40
CA LYS A 184 -47.94 -20.79 8.54
C LYS A 184 -48.51 -20.71 9.96
N ALA A 185 -49.11 -19.57 10.32
CA ALA A 185 -50.03 -19.47 11.45
C ALA A 185 -51.06 -18.33 11.28
N THR A 186 -52.28 -18.64 10.85
CA THR A 186 -53.50 -17.86 11.13
C THR A 186 -54.71 -18.80 10.98
N PRO A 187 -55.66 -18.83 11.92
CA PRO A 187 -56.68 -19.88 11.97
C PRO A 187 -57.90 -19.62 11.08
N SER A 188 -58.44 -20.69 10.49
CA SER A 188 -59.68 -20.68 9.70
C SER A 188 -60.93 -20.63 10.58
N SER A 189 -62.00 -20.00 10.09
CA SER A 189 -63.35 -20.21 10.61
C SER A 189 -64.38 -20.54 9.50
N LYS A 190 -64.87 -21.78 9.53
CA LYS A 190 -66.19 -22.30 9.10
C LYS A 190 -66.67 -22.12 7.62
N LYS A 191 -66.76 -23.27 6.93
CA LYS A 191 -67.96 -23.89 6.25
C LYS A 191 -69.00 -22.94 5.59
N THR A 192 -69.54 -23.15 4.38
CA THR A 192 -69.83 -24.38 3.56
C THR A 192 -70.19 -23.95 2.09
N PRO A 193 -70.48 -24.85 1.11
CA PRO A 193 -70.24 -24.61 -0.34
C PRO A 193 -71.50 -24.37 -1.22
N ALA A 194 -71.31 -24.01 -2.51
CA ALA A 194 -71.91 -24.74 -3.66
C ALA A 194 -71.68 -24.15 -5.09
N ARG A 195 -71.25 -25.02 -6.02
CA ARG A 195 -71.69 -25.21 -7.44
C ARG A 195 -71.37 -24.17 -8.56
N ARG A 196 -70.70 -24.74 -9.59
CA ARG A 196 -70.94 -24.61 -11.07
C ARG A 196 -70.58 -23.27 -11.76
N ALA A 197 -70.14 -23.22 -13.03
CA ALA A 197 -69.65 -24.26 -13.98
C ALA A 197 -68.97 -23.61 -15.23
N ARG A 198 -68.18 -24.42 -15.98
CA ARG A 198 -67.87 -24.36 -17.44
C ARG A 198 -67.66 -23.00 -18.14
N ALA A 199 -66.49 -22.85 -18.78
CA ALA A 199 -66.28 -22.76 -20.26
C ALA A 199 -65.10 -21.86 -20.66
N ALA A 200 -64.38 -22.26 -21.71
CA ALA A 200 -63.46 -21.43 -22.51
C ALA A 200 -64.21 -21.07 -23.84
N PRO A 201 -63.87 -20.01 -24.61
CA PRO A 201 -62.50 -19.72 -25.11
C PRO A 201 -62.05 -18.23 -25.14
N LYS A 202 -60.78 -18.03 -25.54
CA LYS A 202 -60.11 -16.76 -25.96
C LYS A 202 -60.75 -16.17 -27.26
N PRO A 203 -60.50 -14.90 -27.70
CA PRO A 203 -59.32 -14.06 -27.41
C PRO A 203 -59.53 -12.53 -27.24
N ALA A 204 -58.39 -11.81 -27.19
CA ALA A 204 -58.14 -10.38 -27.44
C ALA A 204 -58.00 -9.42 -26.22
N GLU A 205 -56.89 -8.66 -26.30
CA GLU A 205 -56.60 -7.33 -25.71
C GLU A 205 -56.52 -7.16 -24.16
N SER A 206 -55.31 -6.81 -23.71
CA SER A 206 -54.92 -6.18 -22.44
C SER A 206 -53.73 -5.29 -22.79
N GLU A 207 -53.79 -3.96 -22.72
CA GLU A 207 -53.88 -3.13 -21.50
C GLU A 207 -52.78 -3.46 -20.48
N GLU A 208 -52.00 -2.43 -20.15
CA GLU A 208 -50.73 -2.49 -19.44
C GLU A 208 -50.95 -2.20 -17.95
N ASP A 209 -50.68 -3.17 -17.08
CA ASP A 209 -50.59 -2.96 -15.63
C ASP A 209 -49.11 -2.72 -15.24
N GLU A 210 -48.73 -1.46 -15.04
CA GLU A 210 -47.57 -1.10 -14.24
C GLU A 210 -47.88 -1.31 -12.75
N ASP A 211 -47.37 -2.37 -12.13
CA ASP A 211 -46.98 -2.34 -10.71
C ASP A 211 -46.17 -3.60 -10.35
N LEU A 212 -44.94 -3.40 -9.82
CA LEU A 212 -44.15 -4.27 -8.92
C LEU A 212 -42.62 -4.14 -9.14
N LEU A 213 -42.03 -3.03 -8.68
CA LEU A 213 -40.69 -3.04 -8.11
C LEU A 213 -40.65 -2.13 -6.87
N LYS A 214 -40.48 -2.73 -5.70
CA LYS A 214 -39.92 -2.05 -4.53
C LYS A 214 -38.51 -2.59 -4.33
N GLU A 215 -37.56 -1.81 -4.82
CA GLU A 215 -36.14 -2.06 -4.64
C GLU A 215 -35.78 -1.87 -3.15
N ALA A 216 -34.76 -2.61 -2.71
CA ALA A 216 -34.14 -2.42 -1.41
C ALA A 216 -32.75 -1.81 -1.68
N GLU A 217 -32.67 -0.49 -1.64
CA GLU A 217 -31.43 0.27 -1.80
C GLU A 217 -30.52 0.04 -0.58
N ASP A 218 -29.21 -0.12 -0.83
CA ASP A 218 -28.18 -0.28 0.20
C ASP A 218 -27.58 1.11 0.50
N PRO A 219 -27.80 1.72 1.68
CA PRO A 219 -27.65 3.17 1.89
C PRO A 219 -26.20 3.62 2.18
N GLU A 220 -25.19 2.93 1.64
CA GLU A 220 -23.77 3.27 1.84
C GLU A 220 -23.11 4.04 0.66
N ASP A 221 -23.77 4.16 -0.49
CA ASP A 221 -23.24 4.82 -1.71
C ASP A 221 -24.13 5.95 -2.29
N GLU A 222 -24.89 6.69 -1.46
CA GLU A 222 -25.60 7.92 -1.90
C GLU A 222 -24.64 9.15 -1.98
N ASP A 223 -23.80 9.21 -3.02
CA ASP A 223 -23.11 10.46 -3.43
C ASP A 223 -23.98 11.23 -4.45
N ASP A 224 -24.77 12.18 -3.92
CA ASP A 224 -25.80 12.93 -4.64
C ASP A 224 -25.20 13.96 -5.65
N PHE A 225 -25.25 13.65 -6.95
CA PHE A 225 -24.90 14.57 -8.04
C PHE A 225 -25.91 14.48 -9.19
N GLU A 226 -26.79 15.49 -9.30
CA GLU A 226 -27.89 15.50 -10.28
C GLU A 226 -27.41 15.42 -11.75
N GLU A 227 -27.75 14.33 -12.45
CA GLU A 227 -27.73 14.32 -13.91
C GLU A 227 -28.82 15.25 -14.49
N ARG A 228 -28.39 16.33 -15.15
CA ARG A 228 -29.29 17.22 -15.89
C ARG A 228 -29.95 16.53 -17.10
N LYS A 229 -31.09 15.88 -16.90
CA LYS A 229 -32.01 15.49 -17.98
C LYS A 229 -32.82 16.71 -18.47
N PRO A 230 -33.07 16.86 -19.79
CA PRO A 230 -33.64 18.09 -20.35
C PRO A 230 -35.13 18.28 -20.01
N ALA A 231 -35.46 19.44 -19.44
CA ALA A 231 -36.79 19.73 -18.91
C ALA A 231 -37.88 19.87 -20.00
N ARG A 232 -38.90 19.00 -19.95
CA ARG A 232 -40.11 19.09 -20.77
C ARG A 232 -41.21 19.83 -20.00
N LYS A 233 -41.41 21.13 -20.32
CA LYS A 233 -42.37 22.02 -19.63
C LYS A 233 -43.82 21.53 -19.72
N LYS A 234 -44.50 21.40 -18.57
CA LYS A 234 -45.94 21.68 -18.40
C LYS A 234 -46.17 22.43 -17.08
N ALA A 235 -47.23 23.24 -17.02
CA ALA A 235 -47.45 24.24 -15.97
C ALA A 235 -48.82 24.08 -15.27
N LYS A 236 -49.03 24.88 -14.20
CA LYS A 236 -50.19 24.97 -13.29
C LYS A 236 -50.11 23.98 -12.09
N SER A 237 -50.55 24.32 -10.88
CA SER A 237 -51.05 25.61 -10.33
C SER A 237 -50.93 25.62 -8.79
N ALA A 238 -50.89 26.80 -8.18
CA ALA A 238 -50.81 26.95 -6.73
C ALA A 238 -52.10 26.57 -5.99
N GLY A 239 -51.97 26.06 -4.76
CA GLY A 239 -53.05 25.81 -3.80
C GLY A 239 -52.50 25.71 -2.38
N SER A 240 -53.04 26.52 -1.46
CA SER A 240 -52.59 26.64 -0.07
C SER A 240 -53.46 25.81 0.89
N GLY A 241 -52.89 25.23 1.96
CA GLY A 241 -53.72 24.50 2.95
C GLY A 241 -52.99 23.81 4.12
N ALA A 242 -52.93 24.52 5.26
CA ALA A 242 -52.95 24.04 6.66
C ALA A 242 -52.38 22.65 7.09
N LYS A 243 -51.35 22.75 7.94
CA LYS A 243 -50.98 21.92 9.12
C LYS A 243 -51.80 20.65 9.44
N GLY A 244 -51.10 19.51 9.55
CA GLY A 244 -51.44 18.37 10.40
C GLY A 244 -50.18 17.86 11.12
N ALA A 245 -50.26 17.62 12.43
CA ALA A 245 -49.11 17.18 13.23
C ALA A 245 -48.96 15.66 13.22
N GLY A 246 -47.78 15.16 12.86
CA GLY A 246 -47.41 13.75 12.91
C GLY A 246 -45.96 13.60 13.36
N SER A 247 -45.73 12.76 14.37
CA SER A 247 -44.39 12.53 14.93
C SER A 247 -43.49 11.82 13.90
N SER A 248 -42.50 12.52 13.38
CA SER A 248 -41.49 11.95 12.47
C SER A 248 -40.19 11.67 13.22
N ALA A 249 -39.70 10.44 13.12
CA ALA A 249 -38.33 10.11 13.55
C ALA A 249 -37.33 10.99 12.79
N LYS A 250 -36.42 11.66 13.50
CA LYS A 250 -35.33 12.42 12.87
C LYS A 250 -34.46 11.46 12.07
N LYS A 251 -34.45 11.58 10.74
CA LYS A 251 -33.33 11.06 9.94
C LYS A 251 -32.04 11.71 10.46
N ILE A 252 -31.05 10.89 10.81
CA ILE A 252 -29.70 11.35 11.14
C ILE A 252 -29.13 11.94 9.85
N GLY A 253 -28.90 13.26 9.82
CA GLY A 253 -28.37 13.92 8.63
C GLY A 253 -26.96 13.41 8.30
N GLY A 254 -26.75 12.99 7.06
CA GLY A 254 -25.40 12.72 6.54
C GLY A 254 -24.54 13.97 6.64
N VAL A 255 -23.29 13.79 7.06
CA VAL A 255 -22.35 14.91 7.23
C VAL A 255 -21.77 15.30 5.88
N GLN A 256 -22.36 16.29 5.22
CA GLN A 256 -21.64 17.03 4.19
C GLN A 256 -20.60 17.89 4.90
N GLY A 257 -19.32 17.67 4.58
CA GLY A 257 -18.25 18.59 4.95
C GLY A 257 -18.42 19.96 4.28
N VAL A 258 -17.47 20.87 4.47
CA VAL A 258 -17.44 22.10 3.67
C VAL A 258 -17.33 21.69 2.20
N LYS A 259 -18.40 21.88 1.42
CA LYS A 259 -18.43 21.65 -0.03
C LYS A 259 -17.57 22.72 -0.69
N LEU A 260 -16.28 22.45 -0.78
CA LEU A 260 -15.35 23.18 -1.64
C LEU A 260 -15.84 23.08 -3.08
N THR A 261 -15.70 24.15 -3.86
CA THR A 261 -15.88 24.05 -5.31
C THR A 261 -14.74 23.23 -5.93
N PRO A 262 -14.91 22.65 -7.14
CA PRO A 262 -13.82 21.95 -7.83
C PRO A 262 -12.56 22.82 -7.99
N GLU A 263 -12.70 24.14 -8.13
CA GLU A 263 -11.60 25.10 -8.18
C GLU A 263 -10.89 25.26 -6.83
N GLU A 264 -11.63 25.25 -5.72
CA GLU A 264 -11.09 25.30 -4.36
C GLU A 264 -10.38 23.98 -3.99
N GLU A 265 -10.97 22.82 -4.33
CA GLU A 265 -10.29 21.51 -4.21
C GLU A 265 -9.00 21.49 -5.04
N ALA A 266 -9.06 21.94 -6.30
CA ALA A 266 -7.91 22.03 -7.20
C ALA A 266 -6.86 23.07 -6.78
N ALA A 267 -7.16 23.95 -5.82
CA ALA A 267 -6.23 24.90 -5.23
C ALA A 267 -5.53 24.38 -3.96
N LEU A 268 -6.08 23.37 -3.25
CA LEU A 268 -5.46 22.81 -2.03
C LEU A 268 -4.03 22.28 -2.31
N PRO A 269 -3.01 22.61 -1.49
CA PRO A 269 -1.67 22.03 -1.63
C PRO A 269 -1.71 20.49 -1.66
N VAL A 270 -0.93 19.87 -2.54
CA VAL A 270 -0.91 18.40 -2.68
C VAL A 270 -0.15 17.79 -1.50
N ILE A 271 -0.83 17.03 -0.66
CA ILE A 271 -0.25 16.39 0.54
C ILE A 271 -0.53 14.90 0.53
N SER A 272 0.51 14.07 0.64
CA SER A 272 0.42 12.60 0.76
C SER A 272 1.20 12.02 1.94
N GLU A 273 2.16 12.76 2.50
CA GLU A 273 2.95 12.32 3.66
C GLU A 273 2.20 12.56 4.98
N PRO A 274 2.04 11.56 5.86
CA PRO A 274 1.30 11.70 7.12
C PRO A 274 1.75 12.90 7.99
N GLN A 275 3.06 13.10 8.19
CA GLN A 275 3.56 14.22 8.98
C GLN A 275 3.18 15.59 8.36
N LEU A 276 3.15 15.72 7.04
CA LEU A 276 2.75 16.96 6.38
C LEU A 276 1.24 17.24 6.53
N MET A 277 0.41 16.18 6.62
CA MET A 277 -1.02 16.32 6.95
C MET A 277 -1.19 16.90 8.35
N PHE A 278 -0.43 16.38 9.32
CA PHE A 278 -0.45 16.89 10.70
C PHE A 278 0.15 18.29 10.82
N ASN A 279 1.15 18.64 10.03
CA ASN A 279 1.65 20.01 9.96
C ASN A 279 0.56 20.99 9.45
N ASP A 280 -0.14 20.68 8.35
CA ASP A 280 -1.26 21.50 7.84
C ASP A 280 -2.46 21.53 8.80
N LEU A 281 -2.75 20.43 9.50
CA LEU A 281 -3.83 20.35 10.49
C LEU A 281 -3.52 21.21 11.74
N VAL A 282 -2.31 21.09 12.30
CA VAL A 282 -1.89 21.84 13.49
C VAL A 282 -1.76 23.33 13.20
N ALA A 283 -1.30 23.72 12.00
CA ALA A 283 -1.18 25.13 11.59
C ALA A 283 -2.52 25.89 11.64
N LYS A 284 -3.64 25.20 11.37
CA LYS A 284 -5.00 25.75 11.45
C LYS A 284 -5.51 25.94 12.88
N ILE A 285 -4.77 25.47 13.89
CA ILE A 285 -5.23 25.38 15.28
C ILE A 285 -4.21 26.01 16.26
N PRO A 286 -4.01 27.35 16.25
CA PRO A 286 -3.10 28.03 17.19
C PRO A 286 -3.40 27.76 18.67
N ALA A 287 -4.66 27.50 19.01
CA ALA A 287 -5.09 27.14 20.36
C ALA A 287 -4.41 25.87 20.91
N LEU A 288 -3.94 24.96 20.04
CA LEU A 288 -3.18 23.79 20.48
C LEU A 288 -1.80 24.18 21.02
N GLY A 289 -1.15 25.17 20.41
CA GLY A 289 0.09 25.78 20.89
C GLY A 289 -0.10 26.54 22.21
N GLU A 290 -1.29 27.11 22.46
CA GLU A 290 -1.63 27.66 23.78
C GLU A 290 -1.82 26.58 24.83
N LEU A 291 -2.55 25.50 24.51
CA LEU A 291 -2.74 24.36 25.40
C LEU A 291 -1.40 23.74 25.81
N ALA A 292 -0.49 23.53 24.85
CA ALA A 292 0.87 23.04 25.10
C ALA A 292 1.66 23.94 26.08
N LYS A 293 1.45 25.27 26.03
CA LYS A 293 2.05 26.22 26.99
C LYS A 293 1.40 26.14 28.37
N ARG A 294 0.06 26.05 28.43
CA ARG A 294 -0.71 25.95 29.70
C ARG A 294 -0.41 24.66 30.46
N LEU A 295 -0.07 23.57 29.76
CA LEU A 295 0.36 22.31 30.36
C LEU A 295 1.74 22.39 31.04
N ASP A 296 2.58 23.39 30.76
CA ASP A 296 3.90 23.60 31.38
C ASP A 296 4.76 22.32 31.53
N GLN A 297 5.03 21.67 30.39
CA GLN A 297 5.77 20.40 30.28
C GLN A 297 5.07 19.16 30.90
N ARG A 298 3.88 19.28 31.49
CA ARG A 298 3.07 18.11 31.88
C ARG A 298 2.68 17.31 30.63
N PRO A 299 2.97 16.00 30.57
CA PRO A 299 2.47 15.15 29.50
C PRO A 299 0.97 14.89 29.67
N ILE A 300 0.26 14.73 28.56
CA ILE A 300 -1.10 14.20 28.56
C ILE A 300 -1.00 12.68 28.74
N ARG A 301 -1.67 12.14 29.76
CA ARG A 301 -1.64 10.71 30.09
C ARG A 301 -2.71 9.98 29.27
N VAL A 302 -2.29 9.12 28.34
CA VAL A 302 -3.17 8.49 27.34
C VAL A 302 -3.23 6.97 27.54
N ALA A 303 -4.44 6.41 27.47
CA ALA A 303 -4.67 4.97 27.41
C ALA A 303 -5.46 4.58 26.16
N THR A 304 -5.21 3.38 25.64
CA THR A 304 -5.92 2.84 24.48
C THR A 304 -6.56 1.47 24.78
N MET A 305 -7.75 1.22 24.23
CA MET A 305 -8.49 -0.04 24.38
C MET A 305 -8.98 -0.55 23.03
N CYS A 306 -8.83 -1.86 22.79
CA CYS A 306 -8.90 -2.47 21.46
C CYS A 306 -7.89 -1.77 20.52
N SER A 307 -6.64 -1.69 21.00
CA SER A 307 -5.63 -0.75 20.53
C SER A 307 -5.18 -0.94 19.06
N GLY A 308 -5.24 -2.17 18.53
CA GLY A 308 -4.95 -2.47 17.12
C GLY A 308 -3.59 -1.97 16.64
N THR A 309 -3.61 -0.91 15.81
CA THR A 309 -2.42 -0.26 15.23
C THR A 309 -1.82 0.86 16.09
N GLU A 310 -2.43 1.21 17.23
CA GLU A 310 -2.09 2.40 18.02
C GLU A 310 -2.13 3.72 17.20
N SER A 311 -3.03 3.78 16.21
CA SER A 311 -3.30 4.99 15.42
C SER A 311 -3.50 6.27 16.27
N PRO A 312 -4.12 6.25 17.47
CA PRO A 312 -4.21 7.44 18.32
C PRO A 312 -2.84 7.95 18.80
N LEU A 313 -1.92 7.06 19.18
CA LEU A 313 -0.57 7.43 19.62
C LEU A 313 0.29 7.91 18.46
N LEU A 314 0.15 7.29 17.29
CA LEU A 314 0.81 7.75 16.05
C LEU A 314 0.35 9.16 15.65
N ALA A 315 -0.95 9.43 15.73
CA ALA A 315 -1.49 10.77 15.50
C ALA A 315 -0.95 11.79 16.51
N LEU A 316 -0.94 11.43 17.79
CA LEU A 316 -0.44 12.28 18.87
C LEU A 316 1.08 12.57 18.78
N ASP A 317 1.90 11.62 18.34
CA ASP A 317 3.32 11.85 18.06
C ASP A 317 3.52 12.83 16.89
N MET A 318 2.81 12.65 15.78
CA MET A 318 2.88 13.58 14.63
C MET A 318 2.38 14.98 14.99
N ILE A 319 1.35 15.09 15.84
CA ILE A 319 0.91 16.35 16.47
C ILE A 319 2.03 16.95 17.33
N GLY A 320 2.70 16.13 18.16
CA GLY A 320 3.83 16.55 18.99
C GLY A 320 4.99 17.13 18.19
N ARG A 321 5.34 16.48 17.06
CA ARG A 321 6.32 16.97 16.08
C ARG A 321 5.90 18.32 15.49
N ALA A 322 4.67 18.43 14.99
CA ALA A 322 4.14 19.65 14.37
C ALA A 322 4.08 20.84 15.35
N CYS A 323 3.59 20.63 16.57
CA CYS A 323 3.54 21.66 17.63
C CYS A 323 4.93 22.21 17.99
N LYS A 324 5.93 21.33 18.05
CA LYS A 324 7.32 21.70 18.34
C LYS A 324 7.93 22.51 17.20
N GLU A 325 7.65 22.15 15.95
CA GLU A 325 8.12 22.85 14.75
C GLU A 325 7.49 24.24 14.62
N GLN A 326 6.17 24.35 14.78
CA GLN A 326 5.43 25.58 14.47
C GLN A 326 5.33 26.56 15.65
N TYR A 327 5.23 26.05 16.89
CA TYR A 327 5.03 26.88 18.08
C TYR A 327 6.24 26.90 19.03
N GLY A 328 7.27 26.09 18.77
CA GLY A 328 8.48 26.00 19.60
C GLY A 328 8.27 25.35 20.97
N VAL A 329 7.11 24.72 21.20
CA VAL A 329 6.71 24.14 22.50
C VAL A 329 6.45 22.64 22.33
N PRO A 330 7.05 21.77 23.18
CA PRO A 330 6.79 20.34 23.11
C PRO A 330 5.39 20.03 23.63
N PHE A 331 4.59 19.34 22.82
CA PHE A 331 3.33 18.74 23.26
C PHE A 331 3.63 17.28 23.62
N LYS A 332 3.67 16.98 24.92
CA LYS A 332 4.14 15.69 25.45
C LYS A 332 3.00 14.73 25.73
N VAL A 333 3.27 13.44 25.54
CA VAL A 333 2.33 12.34 25.75
C VAL A 333 3.01 11.29 26.63
N GLU A 334 2.28 10.81 27.63
CA GLU A 334 2.68 9.68 28.47
C GLU A 334 1.73 8.52 28.17
N HIS A 335 2.27 7.40 27.69
CA HIS A 335 1.48 6.21 27.41
C HIS A 335 1.28 5.42 28.70
N VAL A 336 0.02 5.28 29.14
CA VAL A 336 -0.30 4.61 30.41
C VAL A 336 -0.47 3.10 30.22
N PHE A 337 -1.29 2.69 29.26
CA PHE A 337 -1.44 1.29 28.85
C PHE A 337 -2.08 1.13 27.47
N SER A 338 -1.87 -0.04 26.88
CA SER A 338 -2.60 -0.57 25.73
C SER A 338 -3.47 -1.75 26.18
N CYS A 339 -4.57 -2.02 25.47
CA CYS A 339 -5.33 -3.25 25.65
C CYS A 339 -5.76 -3.84 24.31
N GLU A 340 -5.31 -5.06 24.02
CA GLU A 340 -5.51 -5.74 22.75
C GLU A 340 -5.60 -7.25 22.98
N ILE A 341 -6.53 -7.94 22.32
CA ILE A 341 -6.81 -9.37 22.51
C ILE A 341 -6.08 -10.25 21.49
N GLU A 342 -5.82 -9.73 20.30
CA GLU A 342 -5.17 -10.47 19.21
C GLU A 342 -3.66 -10.61 19.41
N PRO A 343 -3.10 -11.83 19.56
CA PRO A 343 -1.69 -12.02 19.91
C PRO A 343 -0.69 -11.40 18.93
N PHE A 344 -1.00 -11.39 17.62
CA PHE A 344 -0.11 -10.77 16.64
C PHE A 344 -0.16 -9.23 16.69
N LYS A 345 -1.29 -8.64 17.10
CA LYS A 345 -1.44 -7.20 17.33
C LYS A 345 -0.72 -6.79 18.62
N GLN A 346 -0.83 -7.58 19.69
CA GLN A 346 -0.01 -7.43 20.90
C GLN A 346 1.49 -7.41 20.57
N ALA A 347 1.97 -8.34 19.74
CA ALA A 347 3.38 -8.40 19.32
C ALA A 347 3.80 -7.23 18.39
N TYR A 348 2.86 -6.66 17.61
CA TYR A 348 3.07 -5.42 16.86
C TYR A 348 3.17 -4.20 17.79
N ILE A 349 2.27 -4.09 18.78
CA ILE A 349 2.23 -2.99 19.76
C ILE A 349 3.52 -2.98 20.59
N GLU A 350 3.90 -4.12 21.17
CA GLU A 350 5.11 -4.25 21.98
C GLU A 350 6.36 -3.80 21.22
N ARG A 351 6.49 -4.21 19.95
CA ARG A 351 7.67 -3.94 19.13
C ARG A 351 7.77 -2.49 18.66
N ASN A 352 6.65 -1.79 18.48
CA ASN A 352 6.64 -0.43 17.92
C ASN A 352 6.46 0.67 18.98
N PHE A 353 5.75 0.37 20.07
CA PHE A 353 5.36 1.31 21.12
C PHE A 353 5.91 0.94 22.50
N SER A 354 6.14 -0.36 22.77
CA SER A 354 6.65 -0.88 24.05
C SER A 354 5.94 -0.28 25.27
N PRO A 355 4.61 -0.43 25.37
CA PRO A 355 3.80 0.18 26.43
C PRO A 355 4.25 -0.26 27.83
N PRO A 356 4.14 0.62 28.85
CA PRO A 356 4.45 0.22 30.23
C PRO A 356 3.59 -0.94 30.73
N LEU A 357 2.36 -1.06 30.23
CA LEU A 357 1.43 -2.18 30.46
C LEU A 357 0.65 -2.49 29.17
N LEU A 358 0.68 -3.76 28.76
CA LEU A 358 -0.13 -4.30 27.66
C LEU A 358 -1.12 -5.33 28.22
N PHE A 359 -2.39 -4.96 28.32
CA PHE A 359 -3.46 -5.84 28.81
C PHE A 359 -4.06 -6.68 27.69
N ARG A 360 -4.47 -7.91 28.02
CA ARG A 360 -5.02 -8.86 27.04
C ARG A 360 -6.52 -8.67 26.77
N ASP A 361 -7.31 -8.30 27.76
CA ASP A 361 -8.77 -8.31 27.62
C ASP A 361 -9.43 -7.13 28.33
N VAL A 362 -10.13 -6.31 27.54
CA VAL A 362 -10.84 -5.10 27.99
C VAL A 362 -11.91 -5.42 29.04
N ARG A 363 -12.45 -6.66 29.05
CA ARG A 363 -13.45 -7.14 30.00
C ARG A 363 -12.89 -7.34 31.42
N GLU A 364 -11.57 -7.32 31.58
CA GLU A 364 -10.91 -7.43 32.89
C GLU A 364 -10.56 -6.07 33.49
N LEU A 365 -10.56 -4.99 32.70
CA LEU A 365 -10.12 -3.66 33.14
C LEU A 365 -11.05 -3.03 34.19
N GLY A 366 -12.31 -3.45 34.29
CA GLY A 366 -13.21 -3.05 35.39
C GLY A 366 -12.81 -3.59 36.78
N ARG A 367 -11.74 -4.40 36.88
CA ARG A 367 -11.22 -4.99 38.13
C ARG A 367 -9.98 -4.23 38.62
N GLU A 368 -9.58 -4.46 39.88
CA GLU A 368 -8.32 -3.91 40.42
C GLU A 368 -7.08 -4.42 39.66
N LYS A 369 -7.13 -5.67 39.19
CA LYS A 369 -6.05 -6.34 38.43
C LYS A 369 -6.62 -7.01 37.19
N ALA A 370 -5.86 -6.94 36.10
CA ALA A 370 -6.17 -7.56 34.83
C ALA A 370 -4.96 -8.30 34.26
N THR A 371 -5.20 -9.26 33.38
CA THR A 371 -4.16 -10.11 32.80
C THR A 371 -3.44 -9.36 31.67
N THR A 372 -2.11 -9.32 31.73
CA THR A 372 -1.27 -8.79 30.65
C THR A 372 -1.23 -9.74 29.45
N ALA A 373 -0.78 -9.27 28.28
CA ALA A 373 -0.47 -10.14 27.14
C ALA A 373 0.54 -11.25 27.49
N TYR A 374 1.36 -11.04 28.51
CA TYR A 374 2.35 -11.99 29.03
C TYR A 374 1.77 -13.03 30.02
N GLY A 375 0.46 -12.97 30.30
CA GLY A 375 -0.22 -13.89 31.22
C GLY A 375 -0.07 -13.55 32.72
N SER A 376 0.68 -12.52 33.07
CA SER A 376 0.81 -12.05 34.47
C SER A 376 -0.33 -11.11 34.85
N LEU A 377 -0.76 -11.13 36.11
CA LEU A 377 -1.72 -10.15 36.64
C LEU A 377 -0.99 -8.85 37.01
N ALA A 378 -1.44 -7.73 36.44
CA ALA A 378 -0.97 -6.39 36.77
C ALA A 378 -2.12 -5.53 37.34
N LEU A 379 -1.79 -4.56 38.19
CA LEU A 379 -2.74 -3.54 38.64
C LEU A 379 -3.21 -2.72 37.44
N VAL A 380 -4.52 -2.53 37.31
CA VAL A 380 -5.09 -1.68 36.26
C VAL A 380 -4.80 -0.21 36.62
N PRO A 381 -4.03 0.52 35.80
CA PRO A 381 -3.65 1.88 36.13
C PRO A 381 -4.84 2.84 35.96
N GLY A 382 -4.96 3.77 36.91
CA GLY A 382 -5.83 4.93 36.83
C GLY A 382 -5.09 6.19 36.40
N ASP A 383 -5.71 7.34 36.67
CA ASP A 383 -5.10 8.67 36.44
C ASP A 383 -4.79 8.87 34.93
N VAL A 384 -5.80 8.66 34.10
CA VAL A 384 -5.75 8.86 32.64
C VAL A 384 -6.42 10.18 32.29
N ASP A 385 -5.79 10.97 31.43
CA ASP A 385 -6.31 12.27 30.98
C ASP A 385 -7.15 12.12 29.69
N LEU A 386 -6.80 11.15 28.83
CA LEU A 386 -7.51 10.80 27.59
C LEU A 386 -7.60 9.28 27.40
N LEU A 387 -8.81 8.75 27.25
CA LEU A 387 -9.04 7.39 26.74
C LEU A 387 -9.41 7.46 25.25
N VAL A 388 -8.79 6.60 24.43
CA VAL A 388 -9.26 6.35 23.05
C VAL A 388 -9.55 4.86 22.87
N ALA A 389 -10.75 4.52 22.39
CA ALA A 389 -11.21 3.14 22.28
C ALA A 389 -11.85 2.82 20.93
N GLY A 390 -11.60 1.62 20.41
CA GLY A 390 -12.19 1.07 19.18
C GLY A 390 -12.85 -0.29 19.45
N THR A 391 -13.91 -0.30 20.28
CA THR A 391 -14.58 -1.55 20.70
C THR A 391 -15.04 -2.41 19.53
N SER A 392 -15.06 -3.74 19.70
CA SER A 392 -15.35 -4.68 18.60
C SER A 392 -16.62 -4.31 17.83
N CYS A 393 -16.57 -4.38 16.50
CA CYS A 393 -17.67 -4.01 15.60
C CYS A 393 -18.39 -5.21 14.98
N VAL A 394 -18.02 -6.45 15.37
CA VAL A 394 -18.48 -7.70 14.75
C VAL A 394 -20.01 -7.83 14.74
N ASP A 395 -20.69 -7.46 15.83
CA ASP A 395 -22.15 -7.56 15.90
C ASP A 395 -22.89 -6.43 15.17
N TYR A 396 -22.20 -5.31 14.88
CA TYR A 396 -22.81 -4.12 14.27
C TYR A 396 -22.57 -4.03 12.76
N SER A 397 -21.51 -4.67 12.25
CA SER A 397 -21.08 -4.60 10.86
C SER A 397 -22.17 -5.01 9.85
N ASN A 398 -22.33 -4.25 8.77
CA ASN A 398 -23.21 -4.59 7.64
C ASN A 398 -22.79 -5.88 6.91
N LEU A 399 -21.55 -6.33 7.09
CA LEU A 399 -21.07 -7.62 6.58
C LEU A 399 -21.55 -8.82 7.44
N ASN A 400 -22.09 -8.57 8.64
CA ASN A 400 -22.64 -9.61 9.51
C ASN A 400 -24.16 -9.76 9.30
N ASN A 401 -24.58 -10.95 8.85
CA ASN A 401 -25.99 -11.31 8.65
C ASN A 401 -26.72 -11.72 9.94
N GLN A 402 -26.02 -11.82 11.07
CA GLN A 402 -26.54 -12.13 12.41
C GLN A 402 -26.09 -11.05 13.40
N LYS A 403 -26.56 -9.82 13.17
CA LYS A 403 -26.31 -8.69 14.05
C LYS A 403 -26.92 -8.94 15.43
N LYS A 404 -26.24 -8.46 16.48
CA LYS A 404 -26.73 -8.47 17.86
C LYS A 404 -26.77 -7.05 18.40
N ASP A 405 -27.68 -6.81 19.34
CA ASP A 405 -27.85 -5.51 19.98
C ASP A 405 -26.91 -5.34 21.19
N LEU A 406 -26.71 -4.10 21.63
CA LEU A 406 -25.76 -3.68 22.68
C LEU A 406 -25.93 -4.46 24.00
N ASP A 407 -27.18 -4.79 24.34
CA ASP A 407 -27.54 -5.47 25.58
C ASP A 407 -27.55 -7.01 25.46
N GLU A 408 -27.28 -7.58 24.29
CA GLU A 408 -27.21 -9.04 24.09
C GLU A 408 -25.81 -9.60 24.42
N ALA A 409 -25.68 -10.94 24.41
CA ALA A 409 -24.40 -11.65 24.53
C ALA A 409 -23.61 -11.62 23.21
N GLY A 410 -23.38 -10.41 22.69
CA GLY A 410 -22.47 -10.12 21.59
C GLY A 410 -21.05 -9.83 22.06
N GLU A 411 -20.09 -9.91 21.15
CA GLU A 411 -18.70 -9.51 21.36
C GLU A 411 -18.57 -7.99 21.46
N SER A 412 -19.27 -7.26 20.58
CA SER A 412 -19.35 -5.80 20.57
C SER A 412 -19.97 -5.26 21.88
N GLY A 413 -21.06 -5.88 22.33
CA GLY A 413 -21.68 -5.54 23.60
C GLY A 413 -20.80 -5.88 24.81
N GLN A 414 -20.03 -6.98 24.77
CA GLN A 414 -19.13 -7.35 25.88
C GLN A 414 -17.93 -6.42 26.00
N THR A 415 -17.28 -6.10 24.88
CA THR A 415 -16.12 -5.19 24.86
C THR A 415 -16.52 -3.78 25.28
N PHE A 416 -17.67 -3.29 24.83
CA PHE A 416 -18.24 -2.02 25.30
C PHE A 416 -18.53 -2.02 26.80
N ARG A 417 -19.18 -3.05 27.35
CA ARG A 417 -19.43 -3.15 28.80
C ARG A 417 -18.14 -3.17 29.62
N GLY A 418 -17.09 -3.86 29.17
CA GLY A 418 -15.78 -3.88 29.82
C GLY A 418 -15.14 -2.49 29.92
N MET A 419 -15.16 -1.73 28.81
CA MET A 419 -14.73 -0.33 28.79
C MET A 419 -15.55 0.54 29.75
N MET A 420 -16.88 0.41 29.77
CA MET A 420 -17.74 1.20 30.67
C MET A 420 -17.47 0.91 32.16
N GLN A 421 -17.21 -0.34 32.55
CA GLN A 421 -16.83 -0.70 33.93
C GLN A 421 -15.50 -0.07 34.37
N TRP A 422 -14.55 0.09 33.45
CA TRP A 422 -13.32 0.84 33.74
C TRP A 422 -13.59 2.35 33.88
N LEU A 423 -14.46 2.91 33.02
CA LEU A 423 -14.87 4.32 33.07
C LEU A 423 -15.59 4.68 34.38
N ASP A 424 -16.42 3.78 34.93
CA ASP A 424 -17.06 3.96 36.24
C ASP A 424 -16.05 4.25 37.36
N THR A 425 -14.91 3.55 37.32
CA THR A 425 -13.90 3.60 38.37
C THR A 425 -12.87 4.71 38.13
N GLN A 426 -12.38 4.86 36.88
CA GLN A 426 -11.24 5.72 36.57
C GLN A 426 -11.61 7.12 36.06
N ARG A 427 -12.84 7.31 35.56
CA ARG A 427 -13.44 8.60 35.17
C ARG A 427 -12.47 9.58 34.47
N PRO A 428 -11.85 9.23 33.32
CA PRO A 428 -11.01 10.16 32.56
C PRO A 428 -11.80 11.39 32.10
N PRO A 429 -11.20 12.61 32.06
CA PRO A 429 -11.87 13.83 31.62
C PRO A 429 -12.37 13.83 30.18
N VAL A 430 -11.67 13.12 29.28
CA VAL A 430 -11.97 13.03 27.85
C VAL A 430 -11.93 11.57 27.40
N VAL A 431 -12.94 11.14 26.67
CA VAL A 431 -13.03 9.83 26.02
C VAL A 431 -13.38 10.02 24.55
N ILE A 432 -12.71 9.26 23.68
CA ILE A 432 -13.03 9.17 22.25
C ILE A 432 -13.32 7.69 21.93
N LEU A 433 -14.46 7.45 21.29
CA LEU A 433 -14.89 6.12 20.88
C LEU A 433 -15.13 6.12 19.36
N GLU A 434 -14.55 5.15 18.67
CA GLU A 434 -14.76 4.90 17.23
C GLU A 434 -15.49 3.56 17.03
N ASN A 435 -16.36 3.49 16.01
CA ASN A 435 -16.98 2.26 15.55
C ASN A 435 -17.57 2.41 14.12
N VAL A 436 -18.14 1.32 13.58
CA VAL A 436 -18.87 1.34 12.30
C VAL A 436 -20.12 2.24 12.33
N CYS A 437 -20.52 2.78 11.17
CA CYS A 437 -21.67 3.67 11.06
C CYS A 437 -23.02 3.05 11.47
N SER A 438 -23.11 1.72 11.47
CA SER A 438 -24.26 0.90 11.86
C SER A 438 -24.31 0.50 13.34
N ALA A 439 -23.34 0.95 14.15
CA ALA A 439 -23.40 0.78 15.61
C ALA A 439 -24.59 1.57 16.22
N PRO A 440 -25.14 1.16 17.37
CA PRO A 440 -26.31 1.78 17.99
C PRO A 440 -25.94 3.08 18.72
N TRP A 441 -25.52 4.10 17.96
CA TRP A 441 -24.89 5.32 18.46
C TRP A 441 -25.71 6.13 19.46
N GLU A 442 -27.03 6.22 19.28
CA GLU A 442 -27.94 6.87 20.24
C GLU A 442 -27.89 6.16 21.60
N ARG A 443 -27.93 4.81 21.60
CA ARG A 443 -27.86 3.99 22.82
C ARG A 443 -26.50 4.11 23.50
N VAL A 444 -25.43 4.18 22.72
CA VAL A 444 -24.07 4.42 23.22
C VAL A 444 -23.98 5.79 23.89
N GLN A 445 -24.53 6.85 23.27
CA GLN A 445 -24.58 8.19 23.84
C GLN A 445 -25.41 8.23 25.14
N GLU A 446 -26.57 7.56 25.18
CA GLU A 446 -27.38 7.40 26.40
C GLU A 446 -26.61 6.68 27.53
N ARG A 447 -25.80 5.66 27.20
CA ARG A 447 -24.93 4.99 28.19
C ARG A 447 -23.87 5.94 28.73
N PHE A 448 -23.18 6.72 27.91
CA PHE A 448 -22.24 7.74 28.44
C PHE A 448 -22.95 8.75 29.38
N ALA A 449 -24.15 9.21 29.02
CA ALA A 449 -24.94 10.11 29.87
C ALA A 449 -25.33 9.48 31.21
N GLN A 450 -25.69 8.18 31.24
CA GLN A 450 -26.00 7.44 32.48
C GLN A 450 -24.81 7.38 33.45
N HIS A 451 -23.58 7.43 32.95
CA HIS A 451 -22.35 7.42 33.76
C HIS A 451 -21.82 8.85 34.08
N GLY A 452 -22.59 9.89 33.70
CA GLY A 452 -22.31 11.29 34.00
C GLY A 452 -21.36 11.99 33.03
N TYR A 453 -21.27 11.52 31.78
CA TYR A 453 -20.53 12.19 30.71
C TYR A 453 -21.46 12.99 29.79
N HIS A 454 -21.04 14.18 29.36
CA HIS A 454 -21.64 14.85 28.21
C HIS A 454 -21.03 14.26 26.93
N ALA A 455 -21.87 13.68 26.07
CA ALA A 455 -21.42 12.96 24.88
C ALA A 455 -22.24 13.31 23.63
N ALA A 456 -21.59 13.24 22.46
CA ALA A 456 -22.22 13.31 21.15
C ALA A 456 -21.37 12.60 20.09
N PHE A 457 -22.00 12.11 19.04
CA PHE A 457 -21.35 11.38 17.95
C PHE A 457 -21.58 12.02 16.58
N MET A 458 -20.70 11.74 15.63
CA MET A 458 -20.87 12.12 14.22
C MET A 458 -20.29 11.04 13.30
N ARG A 459 -20.76 11.02 12.05
CA ARG A 459 -20.13 10.23 10.98
C ARG A 459 -19.02 11.04 10.33
N VAL A 460 -17.90 10.39 10.04
CA VAL A 460 -16.73 10.97 9.38
C VAL A 460 -16.27 10.02 8.28
N ASP A 461 -15.88 10.56 7.13
CA ASP A 461 -15.27 9.81 6.03
C ASP A 461 -13.82 10.25 5.84
N THR A 462 -12.90 9.28 5.83
CA THR A 462 -11.46 9.50 5.70
C THR A 462 -11.08 10.35 4.46
N LYS A 463 -11.84 10.32 3.35
CA LYS A 463 -11.58 11.20 2.18
C LYS A 463 -11.76 12.70 2.45
N GLN A 464 -12.46 13.05 3.52
CA GLN A 464 -12.61 14.43 4.01
C GLN A 464 -11.52 14.82 5.03
N HIS A 465 -10.55 13.94 5.28
CA HIS A 465 -9.41 14.16 6.18
C HIS A 465 -8.10 13.68 5.53
N TYR A 466 -7.68 14.40 4.49
CA TYR A 466 -6.41 14.29 3.74
C TYR A 466 -6.18 13.03 2.88
N ILE A 467 -6.67 11.86 3.29
CA ILE A 467 -6.29 10.57 2.69
C ILE A 467 -7.31 10.17 1.60
N PRO A 468 -6.90 9.76 0.38
CA PRO A 468 -7.80 9.37 -0.71
C PRO A 468 -8.40 7.96 -0.49
N HIS A 469 -9.10 7.79 0.63
CA HIS A 469 -9.73 6.55 1.06
C HIS A 469 -11.17 6.83 1.53
N THR A 470 -12.17 6.24 0.87
CA THR A 470 -13.55 6.27 1.36
C THR A 470 -13.69 5.25 2.47
N ARG A 471 -13.75 5.71 3.72
CA ARG A 471 -13.90 4.88 4.92
C ARG A 471 -14.74 5.64 5.93
N THR A 472 -16.06 5.43 5.85
CA THR A 472 -17.01 6.09 6.75
C THR A 472 -17.07 5.36 8.10
N ARG A 473 -16.85 6.09 9.20
CA ARG A 473 -16.94 5.61 10.58
C ARG A 473 -17.69 6.59 11.47
N GLY A 474 -18.26 6.10 12.56
CA GLY A 474 -18.80 6.93 13.62
C GLY A 474 -17.73 7.21 14.67
N TYR A 475 -17.65 8.47 15.09
CA TYR A 475 -16.80 8.93 16.19
C TYR A 475 -17.67 9.62 17.24
N LEU A 476 -17.48 9.27 18.51
CA LEU A 476 -18.11 9.88 19.66
C LEU A 476 -17.05 10.51 20.56
N VAL A 477 -17.32 11.73 21.00
CA VAL A 477 -16.62 12.36 22.12
C VAL A 477 -17.50 12.26 23.37
N ALA A 478 -16.88 12.02 24.51
CA ALA A 478 -17.50 12.14 25.82
C ALA A 478 -16.58 12.90 26.78
N THR A 479 -17.12 13.82 27.57
CA THR A 479 -16.35 14.60 28.56
C THR A 479 -17.03 14.71 29.92
N LEU A 480 -16.22 14.89 30.97
CA LEU A 480 -16.64 15.23 32.34
C LEU A 480 -16.56 16.74 32.64
N ALA A 481 -16.28 17.58 31.65
CA ALA A 481 -16.34 19.03 31.82
C ALA A 481 -17.77 19.48 32.18
N ASP A 482 -17.90 20.50 33.03
CA ASP A 482 -19.21 21.03 33.50
C ASP A 482 -20.07 21.66 32.38
N ASP A 483 -19.50 21.84 31.19
CA ASP A 483 -20.12 22.51 30.05
C ASP A 483 -20.77 21.48 29.09
N PRO A 484 -22.11 21.41 29.03
CA PRO A 484 -22.83 20.41 28.23
C PRO A 484 -22.81 20.69 26.72
N GLU A 485 -22.29 21.85 26.27
CA GLU A 485 -22.21 22.24 24.86
C GLU A 485 -20.87 21.86 24.20
N ILE A 486 -19.91 21.33 24.97
CA ILE A 486 -18.63 20.85 24.44
C ILE A 486 -18.81 19.79 23.33
N PRO A 487 -19.67 18.76 23.46
CA PRO A 487 -19.81 17.73 22.43
C PRO A 487 -20.36 18.27 21.10
N GLN A 488 -21.23 19.28 21.12
CA GLN A 488 -21.78 19.93 19.92
C GLN A 488 -20.71 20.79 19.24
N ARG A 489 -20.00 21.62 20.02
CA ARG A 489 -18.86 22.42 19.52
C ARG A 489 -17.71 21.54 19.02
N TRP A 490 -17.55 20.34 19.57
CA TRP A 490 -16.60 19.34 19.06
C TRP A 490 -16.98 18.87 17.66
N GLN A 491 -18.26 18.56 17.40
CA GLN A 491 -18.70 18.22 16.05
C GLN A 491 -18.49 19.39 15.07
N GLU A 492 -18.77 20.62 15.49
CA GLU A 492 -18.54 21.83 14.68
C GLU A 492 -17.05 22.02 14.38
N MET A 493 -16.18 21.85 15.37
CA MET A 493 -14.73 21.95 15.20
C MET A 493 -14.20 20.87 14.26
N VAL A 494 -14.60 19.60 14.43
CA VAL A 494 -14.19 18.50 13.53
C VAL A 494 -14.67 18.76 12.10
N ARG A 495 -15.90 19.27 11.89
CA ARG A 495 -16.38 19.70 10.56
C ARG A 495 -15.55 20.86 9.99
N SER A 496 -15.17 21.84 10.80
CA SER A 496 -14.36 22.99 10.35
C SER A 496 -12.92 22.63 9.99
N LEU A 497 -12.43 21.49 10.52
CA LEU A 497 -11.10 20.94 10.26
C LEU A 497 -11.10 19.89 9.13
N ALA A 498 -12.25 19.61 8.51
CA ALA A 498 -12.31 18.78 7.32
C ALA A 498 -11.49 19.40 6.19
N ARG A 499 -10.75 18.56 5.48
CA ARG A 499 -9.94 18.92 4.32
C ARG A 499 -9.93 17.73 3.36
N PRO A 500 -10.55 17.86 2.17
CA PRO A 500 -10.52 16.81 1.15
C PRO A 500 -9.10 16.35 0.80
N SER A 501 -8.99 15.10 0.38
CA SER A 501 -7.74 14.54 -0.15
C SER A 501 -7.31 15.29 -1.42
N SER A 502 -6.17 15.99 -1.35
CA SER A 502 -5.58 16.73 -2.48
C SER A 502 -4.55 15.92 -3.26
N SER A 503 -4.34 14.66 -2.89
CA SER A 503 -3.47 13.70 -3.56
C SER A 503 -4.27 12.45 -3.95
N THR A 504 -3.78 11.72 -4.96
CA THR A 504 -4.44 10.49 -5.45
C THR A 504 -3.90 9.26 -4.75
N LEU A 505 -4.63 8.15 -4.81
CA LEU A 505 -4.22 6.82 -4.31
C LEU A 505 -2.76 6.48 -4.62
N GLU A 506 -2.29 6.69 -5.86
CA GLU A 506 -0.91 6.35 -6.24
C GLU A 506 0.17 7.12 -5.47
N ALA A 507 -0.15 8.24 -4.82
CA ALA A 507 0.76 8.94 -3.92
C ALA A 507 1.05 8.19 -2.61
N PHE A 508 0.19 7.23 -2.24
CA PHE A 508 0.31 6.35 -1.07
C PHE A 508 0.84 4.96 -1.43
N LEU A 509 0.93 4.67 -2.73
CA LEU A 509 1.41 3.39 -3.24
C LEU A 509 2.92 3.41 -3.43
N LEU A 510 3.54 2.25 -3.20
CA LEU A 510 4.96 2.07 -3.46
C LEU A 510 5.21 1.84 -4.95
N PRO A 511 6.36 2.29 -5.49
CA PRO A 511 6.78 1.94 -6.85
C PRO A 511 6.76 0.43 -7.06
N SER A 512 6.32 -0.04 -8.23
CA SER A 512 6.19 -1.48 -8.54
C SER A 512 7.51 -2.28 -8.50
N ASP A 513 8.65 -1.61 -8.31
CA ASP A 513 9.98 -2.19 -8.13
C ASP A 513 10.56 -2.00 -6.72
N ASP A 514 9.81 -1.42 -5.78
CA ASP A 514 10.19 -1.34 -4.37
C ASP A 514 10.39 -2.78 -3.81
N PRO A 515 11.50 -3.07 -3.12
CA PRO A 515 11.77 -4.41 -2.59
C PRO A 515 10.65 -4.97 -1.68
N ARG A 516 9.86 -4.10 -1.04
CA ARG A 516 8.72 -4.49 -0.20
C ARG A 516 7.56 -5.00 -1.05
N VAL A 517 7.24 -4.33 -2.15
CA VAL A 517 6.24 -4.78 -3.14
C VAL A 517 6.68 -6.10 -3.79
N HIS A 518 7.97 -6.25 -4.10
CA HIS A 518 8.49 -7.49 -4.66
C HIS A 518 8.41 -8.67 -3.68
N ARG A 519 8.69 -8.44 -2.39
CA ARG A 519 8.51 -9.46 -1.33
C ARG A 519 7.04 -9.84 -1.17
N ALA A 520 6.16 -8.87 -0.99
CA ALA A 520 4.72 -9.07 -0.88
C ALA A 520 4.14 -9.86 -2.06
N ARG A 521 4.60 -9.57 -3.28
CA ARG A 521 4.24 -10.32 -4.50
C ARG A 521 4.62 -11.81 -4.41
N LEU A 522 5.83 -12.13 -3.93
CA LEU A 522 6.29 -13.51 -3.75
C LEU A 522 5.46 -14.21 -2.66
N ASP A 523 5.28 -13.57 -1.50
CA ASP A 523 4.53 -14.12 -0.38
C ASP A 523 3.06 -14.43 -0.76
N LEU A 524 2.42 -13.54 -1.54
CA LEU A 524 1.05 -13.71 -2.04
C LEU A 524 0.93 -14.78 -3.13
N ALA A 525 2.00 -15.09 -3.85
CA ALA A 525 2.05 -16.17 -4.84
C ALA A 525 2.29 -17.54 -4.16
N GLU A 526 3.32 -17.65 -3.31
CA GLU A 526 3.72 -18.91 -2.67
C GLU A 526 2.63 -19.48 -1.77
N LYS A 527 1.92 -18.64 -1.00
CA LYS A 527 0.80 -19.05 -0.13
C LYS A 527 -0.31 -19.80 -0.89
N LYS A 528 -0.49 -19.52 -2.18
CA LYS A 528 -1.50 -20.16 -3.01
C LYS A 528 -0.98 -21.35 -3.81
N ASP A 529 0.27 -21.33 -4.29
CA ASP A 529 0.88 -22.53 -4.89
C ASP A 529 1.00 -23.69 -3.89
N ALA A 530 1.14 -23.39 -2.59
CA ALA A 530 1.12 -24.38 -1.51
C ALA A 530 -0.26 -25.05 -1.29
N ARG A 531 -1.36 -24.40 -1.70
CA ARG A 531 -2.71 -24.97 -1.72
C ARG A 531 -3.00 -25.43 -3.14
N ALA A 532 -2.66 -26.69 -3.44
CA ALA A 532 -2.89 -27.31 -4.75
C ALA A 532 -4.31 -26.97 -5.25
N ARG A 533 -4.38 -26.29 -6.41
CA ARG A 533 -5.55 -25.54 -6.90
C ARG A 533 -6.84 -26.34 -6.79
N THR A 534 -7.55 -26.15 -5.68
CA THR A 534 -8.78 -26.87 -5.38
C THR A 534 -9.85 -26.38 -6.34
N ILE A 535 -10.43 -27.29 -7.13
CA ILE A 535 -11.55 -26.97 -8.00
C ILE A 535 -12.69 -26.51 -7.10
N THR A 536 -12.91 -25.22 -7.06
CA THR A 536 -13.97 -24.61 -6.24
C THR A 536 -15.23 -24.62 -7.10
N ASP A 537 -16.29 -25.33 -6.67
CA ASP A 537 -17.57 -25.19 -7.36
C ASP A 537 -18.00 -23.73 -7.32
N TRP A 538 -18.22 -23.18 -8.51
CA TRP A 538 -18.63 -21.81 -8.71
C TRP A 538 -19.87 -21.72 -9.61
N GLY A 539 -20.57 -22.81 -9.91
CA GLY A 539 -21.70 -22.83 -10.86
C GLY A 539 -22.81 -21.83 -10.53
N LYS A 540 -23.07 -21.60 -9.23
CA LYS A 540 -23.98 -20.54 -8.74
C LYS A 540 -23.51 -19.12 -9.10
N CYS A 541 -22.20 -18.89 -9.12
CA CYS A 541 -21.59 -17.63 -9.54
C CYS A 541 -21.48 -17.55 -11.07
N GLU A 542 -21.12 -18.64 -11.74
CA GLU A 542 -21.05 -18.73 -13.20
C GLU A 542 -22.38 -18.34 -13.85
N SER A 543 -23.50 -18.86 -13.35
CA SER A 543 -24.83 -18.48 -13.83
C SER A 543 -25.10 -16.97 -13.71
N ARG A 544 -24.67 -16.32 -12.62
CA ARG A 544 -24.77 -14.85 -12.45
C ARG A 544 -23.88 -14.10 -13.43
N HIS A 545 -22.66 -14.57 -13.65
CA HIS A 545 -21.70 -13.98 -14.59
C HIS A 545 -22.20 -14.09 -16.05
N GLN A 546 -22.71 -15.25 -16.44
CA GLN A 546 -23.32 -15.47 -17.75
C GLN A 546 -24.53 -14.55 -17.94
N ARG A 547 -25.38 -14.40 -16.91
CA ARG A 547 -26.52 -13.47 -16.91
C ARG A 547 -26.06 -12.02 -17.10
N ALA A 548 -25.12 -11.53 -16.29
CA ALA A 548 -24.58 -10.18 -16.41
C ALA A 548 -24.01 -9.91 -17.82
N ARG A 549 -23.19 -10.83 -18.36
CA ARG A 549 -22.64 -10.73 -19.72
C ARG A 549 -23.71 -10.67 -20.82
N ALA A 550 -24.86 -11.34 -20.61
CA ALA A 550 -25.98 -11.35 -21.55
C ALA A 550 -26.84 -10.08 -21.44
N GLU A 551 -27.26 -9.70 -20.22
CA GLU A 551 -28.06 -8.51 -19.93
C GLU A 551 -27.32 -7.22 -20.35
N GLU A 552 -26.02 -7.13 -20.07
CA GLU A 552 -25.17 -5.97 -20.39
C GLU A 552 -24.53 -6.05 -21.79
N SER A 553 -24.79 -7.11 -22.58
CA SER A 553 -24.23 -7.31 -23.94
C SER A 553 -22.69 -7.22 -24.04
N LEU A 554 -21.97 -7.63 -23.00
CA LEU A 554 -20.50 -7.56 -22.91
C LEU A 554 -19.79 -8.58 -23.81
N GLY A 555 -20.47 -9.67 -24.16
CA GLY A 555 -19.92 -10.79 -24.93
C GLY A 555 -19.12 -11.79 -24.07
N LEU A 556 -18.58 -12.81 -24.75
CA LEU A 556 -17.93 -13.97 -24.14
C LEU A 556 -16.39 -13.95 -24.22
N LYS A 557 -15.79 -12.94 -24.87
CA LYS A 557 -14.33 -12.80 -24.92
C LYS A 557 -13.78 -12.45 -23.52
N ARG A 558 -12.52 -12.83 -23.29
CA ARG A 558 -11.76 -12.62 -22.04
C ARG A 558 -10.54 -11.74 -22.32
N PRO A 559 -10.74 -10.42 -22.56
CA PRO A 559 -9.71 -9.51 -23.06
C PRO A 559 -8.60 -9.17 -22.05
N LEU A 560 -8.86 -9.31 -20.75
CA LEU A 560 -7.91 -9.00 -19.68
C LEU A 560 -7.16 -10.26 -19.23
N THR A 561 -7.86 -11.33 -18.84
CA THR A 561 -7.22 -12.48 -18.19
C THR A 561 -6.98 -13.67 -19.12
N GLY A 562 -7.78 -13.80 -20.18
CA GLY A 562 -7.67 -14.90 -21.14
C GLY A 562 -7.80 -16.29 -20.52
N TRP A 563 -8.53 -16.39 -19.41
CA TRP A 563 -8.66 -17.64 -18.68
C TRP A 563 -9.42 -18.69 -19.51
N GLY A 564 -9.07 -19.97 -19.38
CA GLY A 564 -9.69 -21.09 -20.09
C GLY A 564 -10.06 -22.25 -19.18
N GLU A 565 -10.94 -23.13 -19.65
CA GLU A 565 -11.26 -24.40 -18.99
C GLU A 565 -9.98 -25.25 -18.84
N GLY A 566 -9.71 -25.72 -17.62
CA GLY A 566 -8.39 -26.26 -17.22
C GLY A 566 -7.45 -25.24 -16.55
N GLY A 567 -7.94 -24.04 -16.24
CA GLY A 567 -7.33 -23.11 -15.28
C GLY A 567 -6.15 -22.29 -15.80
N GLN A 568 -5.78 -22.43 -17.07
CA GLN A 568 -4.75 -21.59 -17.67
C GLN A 568 -5.25 -20.14 -17.74
N SER A 569 -4.50 -19.20 -17.17
CA SER A 569 -4.78 -17.76 -17.22
C SER A 569 -3.51 -16.97 -17.55
N LYS A 570 -3.67 -15.81 -18.18
CA LYS A 570 -2.57 -14.94 -18.59
C LYS A 570 -3.02 -13.48 -18.62
N LEU A 571 -2.73 -12.78 -17.53
CA LEU A 571 -2.85 -11.32 -17.41
C LEU A 571 -2.02 -10.58 -18.49
N PRO A 572 -2.16 -9.25 -18.65
CA PRO A 572 -1.26 -8.44 -19.46
C PRO A 572 0.20 -8.53 -19.01
N ASP A 573 1.13 -8.27 -19.92
CA ASP A 573 2.60 -8.40 -19.76
C ASP A 573 3.21 -7.56 -18.60
N PHE A 574 2.54 -6.48 -18.19
CA PHE A 574 2.90 -5.66 -17.03
C PHE A 574 2.38 -6.22 -15.69
N GLY A 575 1.39 -7.13 -15.73
CA GLY A 575 0.66 -7.62 -14.57
C GLY A 575 1.34 -8.74 -13.78
N TRP A 576 0.75 -9.08 -12.64
CA TRP A 576 1.30 -10.09 -11.72
C TRP A 576 0.82 -11.49 -12.10
N HIS A 577 1.41 -12.07 -13.16
CA HIS A 577 1.02 -13.39 -13.70
C HIS A 577 1.06 -14.55 -12.69
N ASP A 578 2.01 -14.52 -11.77
CA ASP A 578 2.13 -15.40 -10.60
C ASP A 578 0.88 -15.34 -9.71
N TRP A 579 0.51 -14.13 -9.26
CA TRP A 579 -0.73 -13.92 -8.52
C TRP A 579 -1.97 -14.29 -9.35
N GLY A 580 -2.01 -13.96 -10.65
CA GLY A 580 -3.14 -14.20 -11.55
C GLY A 580 -3.40 -15.68 -11.85
N LYS A 581 -2.36 -16.51 -11.92
CA LYS A 581 -2.48 -17.98 -12.08
C LYS A 581 -3.09 -18.66 -10.85
N ALA A 582 -2.95 -18.02 -9.69
CA ALA A 582 -3.43 -18.51 -8.41
C ALA A 582 -4.85 -18.01 -8.05
N GLN A 583 -5.54 -17.31 -8.97
CA GLN A 583 -6.94 -16.91 -8.78
C GLN A 583 -7.89 -17.97 -9.32
N THR A 584 -9.10 -18.03 -8.75
CA THR A 584 -10.18 -18.90 -9.23
C THR A 584 -10.84 -18.33 -10.48
N GLU A 585 -11.52 -19.19 -11.21
CA GLU A 585 -12.29 -18.89 -12.42
C GLU A 585 -13.29 -17.75 -12.17
N ARG A 586 -13.98 -17.76 -11.02
CA ARG A 586 -14.86 -16.66 -10.57
C ARG A 586 -14.15 -15.31 -10.53
N VAL A 587 -12.96 -15.25 -9.93
CA VAL A 587 -12.19 -13.99 -9.81
C VAL A 587 -11.71 -13.52 -11.18
N LEU A 588 -11.20 -14.45 -12.01
CA LEU A 588 -10.69 -14.14 -13.34
C LEU A 588 -11.80 -13.66 -14.29
N ASP A 589 -12.98 -14.28 -14.22
CA ASP A 589 -14.12 -13.85 -15.05
C ASP A 589 -14.72 -12.52 -14.57
N LEU A 590 -14.72 -12.26 -13.26
CA LEU A 590 -15.12 -10.95 -12.71
C LEU A 590 -14.21 -9.83 -13.23
N MET A 591 -12.89 -10.05 -13.24
CA MET A 591 -11.92 -9.10 -13.80
C MET A 591 -12.17 -8.81 -15.29
N ASP A 592 -12.54 -9.83 -16.09
CA ASP A 592 -12.89 -9.63 -17.50
C ASP A 592 -14.24 -8.90 -17.66
N ILE A 593 -15.23 -9.13 -16.80
CA ILE A 593 -16.51 -8.41 -16.80
C ILE A 593 -16.32 -6.94 -16.43
N ASP A 594 -15.60 -6.64 -15.35
CA ASP A 594 -15.37 -5.27 -14.89
C ASP A 594 -14.49 -4.46 -15.88
N TYR A 595 -13.59 -5.14 -16.59
CA TYR A 595 -12.89 -4.56 -17.74
C TYR A 595 -13.86 -4.17 -18.87
N LEU A 596 -14.75 -5.09 -19.26
CA LEU A 596 -15.71 -4.88 -20.36
C LEU A 596 -16.74 -3.79 -20.00
N ARG A 597 -17.22 -3.74 -18.76
CA ARG A 597 -18.10 -2.68 -18.23
C ARG A 597 -17.48 -1.29 -18.38
N LEU A 598 -16.22 -1.12 -18.02
CA LEU A 598 -15.51 0.15 -18.20
C LEU A 598 -15.20 0.44 -19.68
N ALA A 599 -14.97 -0.58 -20.49
CA ALA A 599 -14.78 -0.41 -21.93
C ALA A 599 -16.05 0.10 -22.64
N VAL A 600 -17.24 -0.30 -22.21
CA VAL A 600 -18.52 0.28 -22.67
C VAL A 600 -18.59 1.79 -22.38
N LEU A 601 -18.01 2.23 -21.26
CA LEU A 601 -17.89 3.65 -20.88
C LEU A 601 -16.66 4.33 -21.52
N GLY A 602 -16.10 3.77 -22.58
CA GLY A 602 -14.94 4.33 -23.28
C GLY A 602 -13.71 4.47 -22.38
N THR A 603 -13.48 3.52 -21.46
CA THR A 603 -12.41 3.57 -20.46
C THR A 603 -11.62 2.27 -20.41
N ASP A 604 -10.30 2.32 -20.69
CA ASP A 604 -9.41 1.17 -20.55
C ASP A 604 -8.81 1.12 -19.14
N SER A 605 -9.35 0.26 -18.28
CA SER A 605 -8.99 0.22 -16.85
C SER A 605 -7.51 -0.12 -16.59
N ASN A 606 -6.82 -0.75 -17.55
CA ASN A 606 -5.38 -1.02 -17.48
C ASN A 606 -4.53 0.25 -17.43
N TYR A 607 -5.10 1.44 -17.69
CA TYR A 607 -4.40 2.72 -17.65
C TYR A 607 -5.01 3.72 -16.65
N LYS A 608 -6.10 3.33 -15.96
CA LYS A 608 -6.75 4.12 -14.90
C LYS A 608 -6.36 3.60 -13.51
N THR A 609 -6.33 4.49 -12.54
CA THR A 609 -6.03 4.17 -11.13
C THR A 609 -7.33 3.82 -10.41
N LEU A 610 -7.75 2.55 -10.53
CA LEU A 610 -8.95 2.00 -9.89
C LEU A 610 -8.55 0.87 -8.93
N VAL A 611 -9.34 0.69 -7.87
CA VAL A 611 -9.26 -0.48 -6.99
C VAL A 611 -10.52 -1.31 -7.18
N TRP A 612 -10.35 -2.56 -7.59
CA TRP A 612 -11.43 -3.55 -7.65
C TRP A 612 -11.41 -4.44 -6.41
N ASN A 613 -12.55 -4.56 -5.73
CA ASN A 613 -12.78 -5.52 -4.67
C ASN A 613 -13.18 -6.89 -5.25
N LEU A 614 -12.18 -7.69 -5.61
CA LEU A 614 -12.40 -8.99 -6.24
C LEU A 614 -12.95 -10.06 -5.27
N SER A 615 -13.20 -9.75 -3.99
CA SER A 615 -13.92 -10.64 -3.08
C SER A 615 -15.45 -10.57 -3.26
N GLN A 616 -15.98 -9.53 -3.91
CA GLN A 616 -17.41 -9.37 -4.18
C GLN A 616 -17.91 -10.25 -5.33
N ASN A 617 -19.24 -10.39 -5.43
CA ASN A 617 -19.92 -11.00 -6.58
C ASN A 617 -20.19 -9.97 -7.69
N VAL A 618 -20.41 -10.46 -8.92
CA VAL A 618 -20.65 -9.65 -10.13
C VAL A 618 -21.89 -8.73 -10.06
N ASP A 619 -22.84 -9.08 -9.19
CA ASP A 619 -24.07 -8.33 -8.90
C ASP A 619 -23.89 -7.16 -7.91
N ARG A 620 -22.66 -6.87 -7.47
CA ARG A 620 -22.33 -5.75 -6.57
C ARG A 620 -21.36 -4.77 -7.22
N THR A 621 -21.30 -3.55 -6.70
CA THR A 621 -20.25 -2.58 -7.01
C THR A 621 -18.89 -3.16 -6.61
N THR A 622 -18.07 -3.51 -7.60
CA THR A 622 -16.73 -4.06 -7.38
C THR A 622 -15.65 -2.99 -7.38
N GLY A 623 -15.80 -1.92 -8.15
CA GLY A 623 -14.78 -0.88 -8.32
C GLY A 623 -14.92 0.35 -7.41
N SER A 624 -13.85 1.14 -7.32
CA SER A 624 -13.90 2.51 -6.83
C SER A 624 -14.93 3.35 -7.60
N VAL A 625 -15.84 4.04 -6.89
CA VAL A 625 -16.82 4.98 -7.49
C VAL A 625 -16.12 6.14 -8.21
N ARG A 626 -14.99 6.63 -7.66
CA ARG A 626 -14.12 7.66 -8.28
C ARG A 626 -12.71 7.11 -8.45
N ALA A 627 -12.15 7.23 -9.65
CA ALA A 627 -10.75 6.86 -9.90
C ALA A 627 -9.79 7.74 -9.08
N GLY A 628 -8.68 7.15 -8.64
CA GLY A 628 -7.75 7.78 -7.72
C GLY A 628 -8.18 7.79 -6.25
N ILE A 629 -9.36 7.27 -5.90
CA ILE A 629 -9.81 7.07 -4.51
C ILE A 629 -9.95 5.57 -4.22
N CYS A 630 -9.41 5.12 -3.09
CA CYS A 630 -9.56 3.75 -2.61
C CYS A 630 -10.95 3.57 -1.94
N PRO A 631 -11.68 2.46 -2.18
CA PRO A 631 -12.88 2.10 -1.41
C PRO A 631 -12.51 1.55 -0.03
N CYS A 632 -13.49 1.37 0.86
CA CYS A 632 -13.24 0.91 2.23
C CYS A 632 -12.47 -0.43 2.24
N LEU A 633 -11.26 -0.43 2.81
CA LEU A 633 -10.43 -1.62 2.96
C LEU A 633 -10.97 -2.44 4.14
N THR A 634 -11.18 -3.73 3.93
CA THR A 634 -11.61 -4.69 4.96
C THR A 634 -10.56 -5.79 5.13
N PRO A 635 -10.45 -6.44 6.31
CA PRO A 635 -9.39 -7.42 6.59
C PRO A 635 -9.23 -8.56 5.57
N SER A 636 -10.32 -8.97 4.92
CA SER A 636 -10.35 -10.07 3.94
C SER A 636 -10.67 -9.60 2.51
N MET A 637 -10.50 -8.31 2.22
CA MET A 637 -10.67 -7.75 0.88
C MET A 637 -9.63 -8.33 -0.09
N VAL A 638 -9.97 -8.43 -1.38
CA VAL A 638 -8.99 -8.64 -2.45
C VAL A 638 -8.89 -7.37 -3.29
N PRO A 639 -8.16 -6.33 -2.84
CA PRO A 639 -8.05 -5.05 -3.54
C PRO A 639 -7.06 -5.14 -4.71
N TYR A 640 -7.57 -5.12 -5.94
CA TYR A 640 -6.77 -5.17 -7.17
C TYR A 640 -6.61 -3.80 -7.80
N VAL A 641 -5.36 -3.36 -8.00
CA VAL A 641 -5.03 -2.05 -8.60
C VAL A 641 -4.84 -2.22 -10.11
N THR A 642 -5.75 -1.64 -10.90
CA THR A 642 -5.91 -2.00 -12.33
C THR A 642 -4.73 -1.58 -13.20
N ASN A 643 -4.20 -0.35 -13.05
CA ASN A 643 -3.05 0.11 -13.84
C ASN A 643 -1.71 -0.55 -13.46
N ARG A 644 -1.59 -1.06 -12.23
CA ARG A 644 -0.48 -1.90 -11.76
C ARG A 644 -0.58 -3.34 -12.28
N GLY A 645 -1.81 -3.84 -12.45
CA GLY A 645 -2.07 -5.21 -12.85
C GLY A 645 -1.86 -6.23 -11.72
N GLY A 646 -2.03 -5.82 -10.46
CA GLY A 646 -1.80 -6.65 -9.27
C GLY A 646 -2.47 -6.08 -8.01
N PRO A 647 -2.50 -6.83 -6.90
CA PRO A 647 -3.10 -6.37 -5.65
C PRO A 647 -2.39 -5.16 -5.03
N LEU A 648 -3.11 -4.46 -4.17
CA LEU A 648 -2.58 -3.52 -3.18
C LEU A 648 -1.99 -4.33 -2.01
N VAL A 649 -0.75 -4.03 -1.61
CA VAL A 649 -0.02 -4.83 -0.60
C VAL A 649 -0.22 -4.29 0.82
N GLY A 650 0.01 -5.12 1.84
CA GLY A 650 -0.33 -4.81 3.23
C GLY A 650 0.27 -3.51 3.76
N ILE A 651 1.52 -3.18 3.40
CA ILE A 651 2.15 -1.92 3.78
C ILE A 651 1.50 -0.69 3.11
N GLU A 652 0.95 -0.83 1.90
CA GLU A 652 0.19 0.24 1.24
C GLU A 652 -1.19 0.42 1.87
N ALA A 653 -1.80 -0.69 2.33
CA ALA A 653 -3.07 -0.64 3.06
C ALA A 653 -2.92 0.13 4.38
N LEU A 654 -1.80 -0.06 5.09
CA LEU A 654 -1.45 0.70 6.30
C LEU A 654 -1.19 2.18 5.98
N SER A 655 -0.46 2.49 4.89
CA SER A 655 -0.24 3.87 4.42
C SER A 655 -1.57 4.60 4.18
N LEU A 656 -2.57 3.92 3.60
CA LEU A 656 -3.92 4.44 3.41
C LEU A 656 -4.75 4.60 4.70
N GLN A 657 -4.21 4.27 5.87
CA GLN A 657 -4.77 4.69 7.17
C GLN A 657 -4.03 5.89 7.77
N GLY A 658 -3.14 6.54 7.00
CA GLY A 658 -2.30 7.65 7.47
C GLY A 658 -1.22 7.20 8.46
N ILE A 659 -0.90 5.91 8.48
CA ILE A 659 0.13 5.34 9.34
C ILE A 659 1.50 5.65 8.71
N PRO A 660 2.48 6.22 9.44
CA PRO A 660 3.82 6.47 8.93
C PRO A 660 4.60 5.14 8.85
N VAL A 661 4.38 4.38 7.77
CA VAL A 661 4.91 3.01 7.62
C VAL A 661 6.44 2.91 7.58
N ASP A 662 7.13 4.01 7.24
CA ASP A 662 8.59 4.10 7.27
C ASP A 662 9.14 4.42 8.69
N ASP A 663 8.28 4.75 9.67
CA ASP A 663 8.61 4.90 11.10
C ASP A 663 8.37 3.59 11.90
N LEU A 664 7.87 2.53 11.25
CA LEU A 664 7.43 1.28 11.89
C LEU A 664 8.30 0.06 11.54
N LEU A 665 8.45 -0.83 12.53
CA LEU A 665 9.04 -2.14 12.38
C LEU A 665 7.98 -3.13 11.87
N LEU A 666 7.90 -3.34 10.56
CA LEU A 666 6.95 -4.28 9.91
C LEU A 666 7.65 -5.54 9.35
N THR A 667 8.60 -6.10 10.09
CA THR A 667 9.47 -7.18 9.60
C THR A 667 9.00 -8.60 9.91
N ARG A 668 7.93 -8.77 10.69
CA ARG A 668 7.38 -10.08 11.10
C ARG A 668 5.95 -10.32 10.66
N GLU A 669 5.24 -9.28 10.26
CA GLU A 669 3.84 -9.34 9.84
C GLU A 669 3.75 -9.92 8.43
N SER A 670 2.88 -10.92 8.26
CA SER A 670 2.53 -11.39 6.92
C SER A 670 1.59 -10.38 6.23
N GLU A 671 1.46 -10.48 4.90
CA GLU A 671 0.51 -9.66 4.14
C GLU A 671 -0.92 -9.71 4.71
N ASP A 672 -1.37 -10.86 5.19
CA ASP A 672 -2.71 -11.02 5.80
C ASP A 672 -2.80 -10.27 7.14
N ASN A 673 -1.72 -10.27 7.93
CA ASN A 673 -1.65 -9.55 9.21
C ASN A 673 -1.68 -8.03 8.97
N MET A 674 -0.97 -7.54 7.95
CA MET A 674 -0.97 -6.13 7.59
C MET A 674 -2.31 -5.68 6.99
N ALA A 675 -2.96 -6.54 6.19
CA ALA A 675 -4.32 -6.31 5.69
C ALA A 675 -5.36 -6.25 6.83
N ASP A 676 -5.25 -7.13 7.83
CA ASP A 676 -6.11 -7.08 9.02
C ASP A 676 -5.87 -5.82 9.86
N LEU A 677 -4.61 -5.46 10.13
CA LEU A 677 -4.25 -4.22 10.83
C LEU A 677 -4.85 -3.00 10.11
N ALA A 678 -4.66 -2.88 8.79
CA ALA A 678 -5.21 -1.78 8.00
C ALA A 678 -6.75 -1.80 7.92
N GLY A 679 -7.36 -2.97 7.79
CA GLY A 679 -8.80 -3.14 7.72
C GLY A 679 -9.52 -2.75 9.01
N ASN A 680 -8.88 -2.98 10.16
CA ASN A 680 -9.41 -2.70 11.50
C ASN A 680 -8.97 -1.36 12.09
N ALA A 681 -7.92 -0.72 11.58
CA ALA A 681 -7.40 0.54 12.13
C ALA A 681 -8.38 1.72 12.07
N MET A 682 -8.23 2.64 13.02
CA MET A 682 -8.67 4.03 12.86
C MET A 682 -7.70 4.75 11.91
N SER A 683 -8.20 5.58 10.99
CA SER A 683 -7.33 6.44 10.19
C SER A 683 -6.73 7.55 11.08
N THR A 684 -5.41 7.71 11.07
CA THR A 684 -4.68 8.59 12.00
C THR A 684 -5.15 10.04 11.91
N THR A 685 -5.38 10.57 10.70
CA THR A 685 -5.83 11.94 10.47
C THR A 685 -7.21 12.21 11.08
N VAL A 686 -8.13 11.24 11.02
CA VAL A 686 -9.48 11.38 11.58
C VAL A 686 -9.44 11.33 13.11
N VAL A 687 -8.81 10.30 13.70
CA VAL A 687 -8.71 10.20 15.16
C VAL A 687 -7.85 11.34 15.75
N GLY A 688 -6.83 11.80 15.03
CA GLY A 688 -6.05 12.98 15.37
C GLY A 688 -6.87 14.27 15.37
N THR A 689 -7.68 14.51 14.33
CA THR A 689 -8.61 15.65 14.27
C THR A 689 -9.61 15.62 15.42
N ALA A 690 -10.23 14.46 15.67
CA ALA A 690 -11.12 14.23 16.80
C ALA A 690 -10.44 14.51 18.15
N THR A 691 -9.19 14.08 18.30
CA THR A 691 -8.39 14.24 19.53
C THR A 691 -8.02 15.69 19.79
N ILE A 692 -7.53 16.42 18.78
CA ILE A 692 -7.19 17.84 18.93
C ILE A 692 -8.41 18.66 19.34
N ALA A 693 -9.55 18.45 18.67
CA ALA A 693 -10.79 19.14 19.00
C ALA A 693 -11.26 18.84 20.43
N ALA A 694 -11.19 17.57 20.86
CA ALA A 694 -11.61 17.17 22.20
C ALA A 694 -10.70 17.73 23.29
N LEU A 695 -9.37 17.76 23.08
CA LEU A 695 -8.41 18.29 24.04
C LEU A 695 -8.49 19.82 24.19
N ILE A 696 -8.80 20.55 23.12
CA ILE A 696 -8.94 22.01 23.16
C ILE A 696 -10.23 22.43 23.85
N LEU A 697 -11.35 21.75 23.55
CA LEU A 697 -12.64 22.08 24.17
C LEU A 697 -12.75 21.55 25.60
N GLY A 698 -12.14 20.40 25.89
CA GLY A 698 -12.04 19.82 27.23
C GLY A 698 -10.88 20.36 28.08
N GLN A 699 -10.17 21.41 27.63
CA GLN A 699 -8.92 21.85 28.28
C GLN A 699 -9.11 22.26 29.75
N ASP A 700 -10.25 22.82 30.12
CA ASP A 700 -10.48 23.26 31.49
C ASP A 700 -10.64 22.07 32.45
N ALA A 701 -11.30 21.00 32.02
CA ALA A 701 -11.38 19.74 32.78
C ALA A 701 -9.99 19.05 32.88
N LEU A 702 -9.19 19.12 31.81
CA LEU A 702 -7.81 18.62 31.80
C LEU A 702 -6.90 19.40 32.76
N LEU A 703 -7.00 20.73 32.80
CA LEU A 703 -6.19 21.62 33.64
C LEU A 703 -6.68 21.69 35.09
N ALA A 704 -7.98 21.47 35.35
CA ALA A 704 -8.57 21.41 36.68
C ALA A 704 -8.05 20.24 37.53
N LEU A 705 -7.42 19.22 36.90
CA LEU A 705 -6.70 18.14 37.57
C LEU A 705 -5.45 18.65 38.29
N LYS A 706 -5.65 19.24 39.47
CA LYS A 706 -4.61 19.66 40.43
C LYS A 706 -3.73 18.48 40.84
N ARG A 707 -2.66 18.23 40.08
CA ARG A 707 -1.64 17.22 40.40
C ARG A 707 -0.28 17.91 40.61
N PRO A 708 0.49 17.56 41.66
CA PRO A 708 1.88 18.00 41.77
C PRO A 708 2.70 17.43 40.61
N ARG A 709 3.77 18.11 40.19
CA ARG A 709 4.76 17.56 39.25
C ARG A 709 5.39 16.30 39.84
N ARG A 710 4.83 15.13 39.52
CA ARG A 710 5.51 13.85 39.72
C ARG A 710 6.61 13.75 38.67
N MET A 711 7.86 13.95 39.08
CA MET A 711 8.96 13.38 38.31
C MET A 711 8.78 11.85 38.31
N PRO A 712 9.15 11.14 37.22
CA PRO A 712 8.94 9.71 37.12
C PRO A 712 9.76 8.97 38.19
N GLU A 713 9.09 8.59 39.29
CA GLU A 713 9.62 7.62 40.23
C GLU A 713 9.63 6.25 39.54
N ALA A 714 10.81 5.78 39.19
CA ALA A 714 10.99 4.47 38.58
C ALA A 714 10.39 3.38 39.49
N VAL A 715 9.29 2.78 39.04
CA VAL A 715 8.70 1.58 39.66
C VAL A 715 9.79 0.50 39.68
N LYS A 716 10.24 0.11 40.87
CA LYS A 716 11.25 -0.93 41.08
C LYS A 716 10.66 -2.34 40.89
N GLY A 717 10.08 -2.59 39.72
CA GLY A 717 9.95 -3.95 39.19
C GLY A 717 11.28 -4.39 38.60
N LYS A 718 11.62 -5.68 38.65
CA LYS A 718 12.81 -6.22 37.99
C LYS A 718 12.70 -5.97 36.48
N ARG A 719 13.47 -5.01 35.96
CA ARG A 719 13.66 -4.81 34.52
C ARG A 719 14.42 -6.00 33.95
N VAL A 720 13.76 -6.80 33.12
CA VAL A 720 14.47 -7.53 32.05
C VAL A 720 14.88 -6.47 31.02
N ALA A 721 16.18 -6.36 30.75
CA ALA A 721 16.72 -5.26 29.96
C ALA A 721 16.49 -5.52 28.45
N GLY A 722 15.40 -4.98 27.88
CA GLY A 722 14.99 -5.33 26.51
C GLY A 722 14.24 -4.28 25.67
N ALA A 723 13.77 -3.17 26.23
CA ALA A 723 13.21 -2.03 25.48
C ALA A 723 13.30 -0.76 26.35
N GLY A 724 13.32 0.43 25.75
CA GLY A 724 13.54 1.65 26.52
C GLY A 724 12.89 2.90 25.92
N GLU A 725 12.06 3.55 26.73
CA GLU A 725 11.75 4.97 26.59
C GLU A 725 13.04 5.81 26.61
N MET A 726 13.10 6.85 25.77
CA MET A 726 14.19 7.82 25.77
C MET A 726 13.68 9.28 25.73
N GLU A 727 13.00 9.70 26.80
CA GLU A 727 13.13 11.08 27.29
C GLU A 727 13.92 11.09 28.60
N GLY A 728 15.23 11.12 28.46
CA GLY A 728 16.16 11.42 29.53
C GLY A 728 17.49 11.82 28.91
N THR A 729 18.09 12.90 29.41
CA THR A 729 19.44 13.34 29.00
C THR A 729 20.49 12.32 29.45
N LYS A 730 20.58 11.20 28.75
CA LYS A 730 21.75 10.34 28.78
C LYS A 730 22.93 11.22 28.35
N LYS A 731 23.94 11.35 29.22
CA LYS A 731 25.27 11.74 28.74
C LYS A 731 25.61 10.80 27.60
N ALA A 732 25.98 11.34 26.45
CA ALA A 732 26.38 10.53 25.30
C ALA A 732 27.38 9.47 25.78
N SER A 733 27.09 8.19 25.49
CA SER A 733 28.07 7.13 25.68
C SER A 733 29.29 7.49 24.84
N GLU A 734 30.44 7.69 25.48
CA GLU A 734 31.67 8.02 24.77
C GLU A 734 31.94 6.93 23.72
N VAL A 735 31.93 7.33 22.45
CA VAL A 735 32.21 6.43 21.33
C VAL A 735 33.71 6.17 21.32
N ASN A 736 34.11 4.94 21.60
CA ASN A 736 35.51 4.56 21.68
C ASN A 736 36.07 4.18 20.31
N GLY A 737 37.40 4.17 20.17
CA GLY A 737 38.07 3.85 18.91
C GLY A 737 38.13 4.99 17.88
N GLU A 738 37.48 6.14 18.10
CA GLU A 738 37.52 7.28 17.17
C GLU A 738 38.95 7.76 16.84
N LYS A 739 39.86 7.70 17.84
CA LYS A 739 41.29 8.04 17.69
C LYS A 739 42.09 7.03 16.87
N GLU A 740 41.54 5.86 16.57
CA GLU A 740 42.16 4.79 15.79
C GLU A 740 41.79 4.87 14.29
N LEU A 741 40.89 5.79 13.92
CA LEU A 741 40.51 6.08 12.54
C LEU A 741 41.54 7.01 11.87
N ALA A 742 42.03 6.63 10.69
CA ALA A 742 42.88 7.45 9.86
C ALA A 742 42.04 8.30 8.89
N ALA A 743 42.15 9.63 9.00
CA ALA A 743 41.38 10.58 8.19
C ALA A 743 42.01 10.87 6.82
N GLY A 744 41.23 10.70 5.76
CA GLY A 744 41.51 11.11 4.38
C GLY A 744 40.44 12.06 3.81
N PRO A 745 40.64 12.58 2.58
CA PRO A 745 39.63 13.37 1.88
C PRO A 745 38.45 12.51 1.44
N LEU A 746 37.23 13.08 1.45
CA LEU A 746 36.05 12.46 0.86
C LEU A 746 35.77 13.06 -0.53
N GLU A 747 35.96 12.27 -1.58
CA GLU A 747 35.79 12.72 -2.96
C GLU A 747 34.30 12.74 -3.38
N LEU A 748 33.70 13.92 -3.32
CA LEU A 748 32.30 14.19 -3.73
C LEU A 748 32.16 14.61 -5.21
N ALA A 749 33.28 14.85 -5.90
CA ALA A 749 33.30 15.22 -7.31
C ALA A 749 33.03 14.02 -8.25
N SER A 750 32.53 14.31 -9.44
CA SER A 750 32.44 13.34 -10.55
C SER A 750 33.83 12.96 -11.07
N ARG A 751 34.02 11.67 -11.37
CA ARG A 751 35.14 11.18 -12.20
C ARG A 751 34.78 11.31 -13.68
N SER A 752 35.78 11.50 -14.53
CA SER A 752 35.59 11.55 -15.98
C SER A 752 35.31 10.15 -16.54
N VAL A 753 34.06 9.89 -16.92
CA VAL A 753 33.62 8.67 -17.61
C VAL A 753 33.05 9.05 -18.97
N HIS A 754 33.31 8.25 -20.01
CA HIS A 754 32.83 8.54 -21.36
C HIS A 754 31.32 8.32 -21.47
N LEU A 755 30.59 9.29 -22.06
CA LEU A 755 29.13 9.18 -22.23
C LEU A 755 28.71 7.93 -23.00
N ALA A 756 29.47 7.53 -24.03
CA ALA A 756 29.20 6.30 -24.78
C ALA A 756 29.27 5.03 -23.89
N GLU A 757 30.13 5.01 -22.88
CA GLU A 757 30.24 3.91 -21.91
C GLU A 757 29.04 3.93 -20.94
N LEU A 758 28.63 5.13 -20.48
CA LEU A 758 27.44 5.29 -19.64
C LEU A 758 26.16 4.86 -20.35
N ILE A 759 25.99 5.21 -21.62
CA ILE A 759 24.80 4.85 -22.42
C ILE A 759 24.77 3.36 -22.75
N ALA A 760 25.90 2.78 -23.17
CA ALA A 760 26.01 1.33 -23.33
C ALA A 760 25.75 0.60 -22.01
N GLY A 761 26.29 1.13 -20.90
CA GLY A 761 26.12 0.57 -19.57
C GLY A 761 24.66 0.61 -19.08
N ALA A 762 23.97 1.73 -19.33
CA ALA A 762 22.55 1.89 -19.05
C ALA A 762 21.71 0.90 -19.87
N GLU A 763 21.96 0.74 -21.17
CA GLU A 763 21.21 -0.20 -22.02
C GLU A 763 21.37 -1.66 -21.57
N GLN A 764 22.59 -2.07 -21.24
CA GLN A 764 22.90 -3.46 -20.87
C GLN A 764 22.39 -3.83 -19.47
N SER A 765 22.30 -2.84 -18.57
CA SER A 765 21.82 -3.00 -17.20
C SER A 765 20.36 -2.63 -17.00
N ALA A 766 19.69 -2.02 -17.98
CA ALA A 766 18.29 -1.61 -17.90
C ALA A 766 17.36 -2.75 -17.45
N ARG A 767 16.22 -2.38 -16.86
CA ARG A 767 15.15 -3.33 -16.55
C ARG A 767 14.47 -3.77 -17.85
N ARG A 768 14.45 -5.07 -18.12
CA ARG A 768 13.88 -5.67 -19.35
C ARG A 768 12.54 -6.37 -19.15
N CYS A 769 12.10 -6.56 -17.90
CA CYS A 769 10.80 -7.12 -17.54
C CYS A 769 10.45 -6.68 -16.11
N VAL A 770 9.16 -6.56 -15.77
CA VAL A 770 8.71 -6.20 -14.40
C VAL A 770 9.28 -7.17 -13.35
N CYS A 771 9.40 -8.47 -13.69
CA CYS A 771 9.96 -9.50 -12.83
C CYS A 771 11.43 -9.28 -12.41
N GLU A 772 12.18 -8.37 -13.06
CA GLU A 772 13.56 -8.08 -12.68
C GLU A 772 13.67 -7.16 -11.44
N GLY A 773 12.61 -6.43 -11.09
CA GLY A 773 12.65 -5.43 -10.01
C GLY A 773 13.80 -4.43 -10.17
N ARG A 774 14.43 -4.02 -9.05
CA ARG A 774 15.61 -3.13 -9.06
C ARG A 774 16.93 -3.85 -9.34
N SER A 775 17.14 -5.07 -8.83
CA SER A 775 18.46 -5.72 -8.83
C SER A 775 18.53 -7.04 -9.61
N GLY A 776 17.40 -7.65 -9.93
CA GLY A 776 17.34 -8.95 -10.61
C GLY A 776 17.61 -8.88 -12.12
N ALA A 777 17.77 -10.05 -12.72
CA ALA A 777 17.83 -10.25 -14.16
C ALA A 777 17.01 -11.50 -14.52
N ALA A 778 16.08 -11.37 -15.45
CA ALA A 778 15.19 -12.47 -15.84
C ALA A 778 15.80 -13.22 -17.03
N PRO A 779 15.76 -14.56 -17.03
CA PRO A 779 16.22 -15.35 -18.17
C PRO A 779 15.27 -15.18 -19.36
N ASN A 780 15.78 -15.46 -20.57
CA ASN A 780 15.00 -15.52 -21.81
C ASN A 780 14.16 -14.25 -22.04
N ILE A 781 14.82 -13.09 -22.08
CA ILE A 781 14.21 -11.83 -22.51
C ILE A 781 13.89 -11.92 -24.01
N LEU A 782 12.66 -11.53 -24.33
CA LEU A 782 12.17 -11.32 -25.67
C LEU A 782 11.99 -9.81 -25.90
N ARG A 783 12.19 -9.37 -27.14
CA ARG A 783 11.95 -8.00 -27.60
C ARG A 783 10.99 -8.02 -28.78
N CYS A 784 10.01 -7.12 -28.78
CA CYS A 784 9.16 -6.91 -29.94
C CYS A 784 9.90 -6.10 -31.00
N VAL A 785 9.92 -6.58 -32.25
CA VAL A 785 10.59 -5.85 -33.36
C VAL A 785 9.80 -4.61 -33.82
N ASP A 786 8.48 -4.61 -33.65
CA ASP A 786 7.61 -3.50 -34.10
C ASP A 786 7.64 -2.29 -33.14
N CYS A 787 7.34 -2.54 -31.85
CA CYS A 787 7.14 -1.52 -30.81
C CYS A 787 8.30 -1.37 -29.79
N CYS A 788 9.33 -2.24 -29.89
CA CYS A 788 10.49 -2.30 -28.99
C CYS A 788 10.30 -2.79 -27.54
N THR A 789 9.07 -3.13 -27.09
CA THR A 789 8.83 -3.71 -25.74
C THR A 789 9.74 -4.89 -25.46
N THR A 790 10.27 -4.97 -24.24
CA THR A 790 10.99 -6.15 -23.75
C THR A 790 10.20 -6.81 -22.62
N VAL A 791 10.22 -8.13 -22.59
CA VAL A 791 9.47 -8.96 -21.62
C VAL A 791 10.16 -10.32 -21.48
N CYS A 792 10.09 -10.97 -20.32
CA CYS A 792 10.59 -12.34 -20.20
C CYS A 792 9.60 -13.36 -20.80
N SER A 793 10.11 -14.52 -21.24
CA SER A 793 9.28 -15.61 -21.81
C SER A 793 8.05 -16.02 -20.96
N THR A 794 8.09 -15.84 -19.63
CA THR A 794 6.97 -16.14 -18.72
C THR A 794 5.83 -15.11 -18.80
N CYS A 795 6.15 -13.82 -18.96
CA CYS A 795 5.15 -12.73 -19.02
C CYS A 795 4.70 -12.43 -20.45
N ALA A 796 5.55 -12.74 -21.44
CA ALA A 796 5.27 -12.57 -22.87
C ALA A 796 3.94 -13.20 -23.30
N GLY A 797 3.01 -12.42 -23.87
CA GLY A 797 1.86 -12.98 -24.61
C GLY A 797 0.59 -12.14 -24.65
N ARG A 798 0.43 -11.11 -23.80
CA ARG A 798 -0.68 -10.15 -23.88
C ARG A 798 -0.18 -8.71 -23.68
N PRO A 799 -0.32 -7.81 -24.67
CA PRO A 799 -0.74 -8.07 -26.05
C PRO A 799 0.24 -9.04 -26.75
N ALA A 800 -0.13 -9.54 -27.93
CA ALA A 800 0.58 -10.66 -28.56
C ALA A 800 2.07 -10.35 -28.81
N HIS A 801 2.35 -9.13 -29.31
CA HIS A 801 3.64 -8.62 -29.76
C HIS A 801 4.34 -9.49 -30.84
N ASN A 802 5.19 -8.88 -31.65
CA ASN A 802 6.05 -9.59 -32.61
C ASN A 802 7.41 -9.89 -31.96
N LEU A 803 7.40 -10.83 -31.01
CA LEU A 803 8.52 -11.11 -30.10
C LEU A 803 9.61 -11.98 -30.73
N GLN A 804 10.86 -11.56 -30.55
CA GLN A 804 12.08 -12.31 -30.89
C GLN A 804 13.03 -12.32 -29.68
N ALA A 805 14.04 -13.20 -29.65
CA ALA A 805 15.02 -13.22 -28.57
C ALA A 805 15.84 -11.93 -28.52
N ASP A 806 15.98 -11.30 -27.34
CA ASP A 806 16.82 -10.12 -27.18
C ASP A 806 18.28 -10.55 -27.01
N LEU A 807 19.05 -10.47 -28.10
CA LEU A 807 20.46 -10.88 -28.16
C LEU A 807 21.44 -9.78 -27.72
N ARG A 808 20.95 -8.62 -27.25
CA ARG A 808 21.81 -7.54 -26.77
C ARG A 808 22.55 -7.95 -25.48
N PRO A 809 23.80 -7.48 -25.27
CA PRO A 809 24.55 -7.80 -24.05
C PRO A 809 23.78 -7.38 -22.79
N ARG A 810 23.94 -8.17 -21.72
CA ARG A 810 23.41 -7.87 -20.38
C ARG A 810 24.56 -7.77 -19.39
N GLN A 811 24.43 -6.88 -18.42
CA GLN A 811 25.34 -6.80 -17.27
C GLN A 811 24.56 -6.65 -15.95
N PRO A 812 25.16 -6.99 -14.79
CA PRO A 812 24.53 -6.76 -13.50
C PRO A 812 24.26 -5.27 -13.24
N ALA A 813 23.08 -4.96 -12.68
CA ALA A 813 22.69 -3.59 -12.38
C ALA A 813 23.62 -2.91 -11.36
N ARG A 814 24.17 -3.68 -10.41
CA ARG A 814 25.11 -3.19 -9.38
C ARG A 814 26.40 -2.63 -9.98
N ASP A 815 26.90 -3.25 -11.04
CA ASP A 815 28.19 -2.89 -11.65
C ASP A 815 28.06 -1.55 -12.37
N PHE A 816 26.96 -1.38 -13.13
CA PHE A 816 26.62 -0.10 -13.73
C PHE A 816 26.29 0.98 -12.69
N GLN A 817 25.59 0.64 -11.60
CA GLN A 817 25.32 1.58 -10.50
C GLN A 817 26.62 2.10 -9.86
N GLY A 818 27.66 1.26 -9.77
CA GLY A 818 29.00 1.68 -9.36
C GLY A 818 29.62 2.69 -10.33
N LEU A 819 29.65 2.36 -11.63
CA LEU A 819 30.16 3.25 -12.68
C LEU A 819 29.43 4.60 -12.73
N LEU A 820 28.11 4.57 -12.64
CA LEU A 820 27.26 5.77 -12.66
C LEU A 820 27.49 6.62 -11.40
N ASN A 821 27.61 6.02 -10.22
CA ASN A 821 27.95 6.74 -8.99
C ASN A 821 29.30 7.48 -9.09
N GLU A 822 30.29 6.88 -9.75
CA GLU A 822 31.59 7.54 -10.00
C GLU A 822 31.46 8.69 -11.00
N ALA A 823 30.69 8.52 -12.08
CA ALA A 823 30.49 9.54 -13.11
C ALA A 823 29.64 10.73 -12.66
N LEU A 824 28.71 10.53 -11.71
CA LEU A 824 27.82 11.57 -11.23
C LEU A 824 28.51 12.52 -10.25
N PRO A 825 28.32 13.86 -10.38
CA PRO A 825 28.67 14.80 -9.32
C PRO A 825 27.67 14.65 -8.18
N MET A 826 28.08 14.74 -6.92
CA MET A 826 27.14 14.59 -5.81
C MET A 826 26.26 15.83 -5.56
N CYS A 827 26.74 17.02 -5.95
CA CYS A 827 25.99 18.28 -5.92
C CYS A 827 26.11 19.02 -7.26
N VAL A 828 24.99 19.59 -7.72
CA VAL A 828 24.88 20.34 -8.98
C VAL A 828 24.22 21.70 -8.72
N ARG A 829 24.76 22.75 -9.34
CA ARG A 829 24.17 24.10 -9.37
C ARG A 829 23.81 24.48 -10.80
N LEU A 830 22.69 25.16 -10.95
CA LEU A 830 22.24 25.75 -12.21
C LEU A 830 22.50 27.26 -12.19
N CYS A 831 22.84 27.83 -13.34
CA CYS A 831 23.04 29.27 -13.54
C CYS A 831 22.37 29.71 -14.84
N GLY A 832 22.02 30.98 -14.98
CA GLY A 832 21.33 31.52 -16.17
C GLY A 832 19.80 31.49 -16.05
N PHE A 833 19.27 31.36 -14.84
CA PHE A 833 17.86 31.43 -14.48
C PHE A 833 17.49 32.79 -13.87
N SER A 834 18.39 33.79 -13.95
CA SER A 834 18.14 35.13 -13.41
C SER A 834 16.87 35.77 -14.00
N PRO A 835 16.16 36.65 -13.24
CA PRO A 835 14.96 37.32 -13.72
C PRO A 835 15.16 38.09 -15.04
N ALA A 836 16.37 38.59 -15.31
CA ALA A 836 16.70 39.29 -16.55
C ALA A 836 16.78 38.34 -17.76
N GLU A 837 17.32 37.13 -17.60
CA GLU A 837 17.34 36.13 -18.68
C GLU A 837 15.94 35.57 -18.94
N LEU A 838 15.15 35.31 -17.89
CA LEU A 838 13.77 34.86 -18.03
C LEU A 838 12.92 35.93 -18.75
N ALA A 839 13.02 37.21 -18.34
CA ALA A 839 12.24 38.30 -18.92
C ALA A 839 12.44 38.46 -20.44
N ALA A 840 13.62 38.12 -20.98
CA ALA A 840 13.89 38.14 -22.41
C ALA A 840 13.10 37.08 -23.21
N LEU A 841 12.55 36.05 -22.54
CA LEU A 841 11.74 34.98 -23.14
C LEU A 841 10.22 35.20 -22.99
N ARG A 842 9.77 36.27 -22.31
CA ARG A 842 8.35 36.50 -22.03
C ARG A 842 7.49 36.59 -23.30
N PRO A 843 6.46 35.75 -23.47
CA PRO A 843 5.48 35.89 -24.53
C PRO A 843 4.67 37.18 -24.39
N ALA A 844 4.51 37.95 -25.47
CA ALA A 844 3.74 39.20 -25.46
C ALA A 844 2.25 39.01 -25.13
N SER A 845 1.71 37.81 -25.36
CA SER A 845 0.32 37.41 -25.05
C SER A 845 0.09 37.05 -23.58
N MET A 846 1.13 36.95 -22.76
CA MET A 846 1.01 36.44 -21.39
C MET A 846 0.69 37.53 -20.36
N ASP A 847 -0.29 37.24 -19.49
CA ASP A 847 -0.61 38.05 -18.32
C ASP A 847 0.63 38.32 -17.45
N ALA A 848 0.72 39.54 -16.92
CA ALA A 848 1.88 39.97 -16.13
C ALA A 848 1.95 39.25 -14.78
N SER A 849 0.83 39.04 -14.09
CA SER A 849 0.82 38.41 -12.76
C SER A 849 1.17 36.92 -12.84
N LEU A 850 0.63 36.21 -13.83
CA LEU A 850 0.99 34.81 -14.09
C LEU A 850 2.46 34.68 -14.52
N TRP A 851 2.96 35.59 -15.35
CA TRP A 851 4.38 35.63 -15.71
C TRP A 851 5.27 35.85 -14.47
N ASP A 852 4.98 36.87 -13.66
CA ASP A 852 5.83 37.22 -12.50
C ASP A 852 5.86 36.09 -11.47
N LYS A 853 4.73 35.42 -11.22
CA LYS A 853 4.66 34.22 -10.36
C LYS A 853 5.48 33.05 -10.92
N TRP A 854 5.39 32.76 -12.23
CA TRP A 854 6.17 31.70 -12.87
C TRP A 854 7.67 32.03 -12.88
N ALA A 855 8.03 33.26 -13.23
CA ALA A 855 9.42 33.72 -13.32
C ALA A 855 10.09 33.77 -11.93
N ALA A 856 9.34 34.07 -10.86
CA ALA A 856 9.83 33.94 -9.49
C ALA A 856 10.10 32.47 -9.11
N ALA A 857 9.16 31.56 -9.42
CA ALA A 857 9.32 30.13 -9.12
C ALA A 857 10.49 29.49 -9.89
N VAL A 858 10.62 29.77 -11.19
CA VAL A 858 11.75 29.28 -12.02
C VAL A 858 13.05 30.01 -11.69
N GLY A 859 12.99 31.30 -11.34
CA GLY A 859 14.16 32.11 -10.97
C GLY A 859 14.84 31.68 -9.68
N ALA A 860 14.11 31.00 -8.77
CA ALA A 860 14.69 30.38 -7.58
C ALA A 860 15.79 29.34 -7.90
N LEU A 861 15.82 28.80 -9.13
CA LEU A 861 16.85 27.87 -9.59
C LEU A 861 18.25 28.48 -9.65
N GLU A 862 18.38 29.81 -9.83
CA GLU A 862 19.67 30.51 -9.94
C GLU A 862 20.55 30.38 -8.68
N THR A 863 19.93 30.25 -7.50
CA THR A 863 20.63 30.16 -6.22
C THR A 863 20.60 28.77 -5.60
N CYS A 864 19.84 27.83 -6.17
CA CYS A 864 19.63 26.52 -5.56
C CYS A 864 20.81 25.57 -5.77
N GLU A 865 20.93 24.57 -4.88
CA GLU A 865 21.87 23.47 -5.04
C GLU A 865 21.13 22.13 -4.98
N PHE A 866 21.17 21.38 -6.07
CA PHE A 866 20.60 20.06 -6.18
C PHE A 866 21.59 19.03 -5.65
N ARG A 867 21.18 18.25 -4.64
CA ARG A 867 22.02 17.20 -4.04
C ARG A 867 21.48 15.82 -4.38
N PHE A 868 22.38 14.90 -4.70
CA PHE A 868 22.06 13.52 -5.06
C PHE A 868 21.25 12.82 -3.95
N ARG A 869 20.18 12.11 -4.34
CA ARG A 869 19.28 11.37 -3.43
C ARG A 869 19.29 9.87 -3.71
N SER A 870 19.16 9.49 -4.99
CA SER A 870 19.02 8.07 -5.37
C SER A 870 19.27 7.83 -6.86
N MET A 871 19.45 6.56 -7.22
CA MET A 871 19.43 6.07 -8.60
C MET A 871 18.31 5.04 -8.75
N ASN A 872 17.46 5.25 -9.74
CA ASN A 872 16.32 4.39 -10.06
C ASN A 872 16.59 3.65 -11.37
N ARG A 873 16.58 2.31 -11.30
CA ARG A 873 16.68 1.42 -12.46
C ARG A 873 15.28 1.07 -12.96
N ALA A 874 14.90 1.64 -14.10
CA ALA A 874 13.74 1.21 -14.87
C ALA A 874 14.18 0.79 -16.29
N GLU A 875 13.28 0.91 -17.27
CA GLU A 875 13.62 0.81 -18.70
C GLU A 875 14.62 1.90 -19.11
N ILE A 876 14.53 3.06 -18.46
CA ILE A 876 15.49 4.17 -18.51
C ILE A 876 16.09 4.31 -17.10
N TRP A 877 17.40 4.44 -17.01
CA TRP A 877 18.05 4.76 -15.73
C TRP A 877 17.86 6.24 -15.41
N THR A 878 17.46 6.53 -14.17
CA THR A 878 17.26 7.91 -13.69
C THR A 878 18.10 8.15 -12.45
N ALA A 879 18.89 9.23 -12.43
CA ALA A 879 19.56 9.71 -11.22
C ALA A 879 18.80 10.93 -10.67
N LEU A 880 18.35 10.84 -9.41
CA LEU A 880 17.53 11.85 -8.77
C LEU A 880 18.37 12.72 -7.82
N TYR A 881 18.21 14.02 -7.97
CA TYR A 881 18.71 15.05 -7.08
C TYR A 881 17.54 15.89 -6.56
N ALA A 882 17.66 16.45 -5.36
CA ALA A 882 16.65 17.34 -4.80
C ALA A 882 17.25 18.48 -3.98
N SER A 883 16.57 19.63 -4.04
CA SER A 883 16.77 20.85 -3.27
C SER A 883 15.48 21.22 -2.53
N ASP A 884 15.51 22.34 -1.82
CA ASP A 884 14.34 23.06 -1.30
C ASP A 884 13.42 23.60 -2.42
N VAL A 885 14.01 23.98 -3.56
CA VAL A 885 13.28 24.52 -4.73
C VAL A 885 12.63 23.43 -5.59
N GLY A 886 13.21 22.23 -5.70
CA GLY A 886 12.63 21.16 -6.52
C GLY A 886 13.48 19.91 -6.69
N LYS A 887 13.23 19.19 -7.79
CA LYS A 887 13.93 17.98 -8.22
C LYS A 887 14.68 18.22 -9.52
N LEU A 888 15.87 17.63 -9.64
CA LEU A 888 16.69 17.58 -10.85
C LEU A 888 16.95 16.11 -11.17
N GLU A 889 16.58 15.69 -12.37
CA GLU A 889 16.63 14.28 -12.81
C GLU A 889 17.49 14.15 -14.06
N LEU A 890 18.46 13.24 -14.06
CA LEU A 890 19.18 12.81 -15.27
C LEU A 890 18.53 11.52 -15.79
N LEU A 891 17.94 11.59 -16.98
CA LEU A 891 17.39 10.45 -17.70
C LEU A 891 18.41 9.95 -18.72
N LEU A 892 18.90 8.72 -18.54
CA LEU A 892 19.82 8.04 -19.45
C LEU A 892 19.05 7.29 -20.55
N ASP A 893 18.23 8.01 -21.31
CA ASP A 893 17.64 7.51 -22.56
C ASP A 893 18.75 7.26 -23.59
N THR A 894 18.69 6.13 -24.31
CA THR A 894 19.78 5.68 -25.18
C THR A 894 19.88 6.44 -26.50
N GLU A 895 18.83 7.14 -26.91
CA GLU A 895 18.78 7.95 -28.14
C GLU A 895 19.03 9.43 -27.84
N GLN A 896 18.50 9.95 -26.73
CA GLN A 896 18.71 11.33 -26.27
C GLN A 896 18.73 11.41 -24.74
N PRO A 897 19.88 11.22 -24.09
CA PRO A 897 20.01 11.47 -22.66
C PRO A 897 19.79 12.96 -22.35
N GLU A 898 19.12 13.26 -21.24
CA GLU A 898 18.74 14.62 -20.87
C GLU A 898 18.58 14.82 -19.36
N TRP A 899 18.80 16.05 -18.92
CA TRP A 899 18.40 16.51 -17.58
C TRP A 899 17.03 17.17 -17.63
N ARG A 900 16.25 17.03 -16.56
CA ARG A 900 14.95 17.69 -16.34
C ARG A 900 14.90 18.31 -14.94
N VAL A 901 14.21 19.44 -14.80
CA VAL A 901 13.97 20.12 -13.53
C VAL A 901 12.47 20.28 -13.33
N THR A 902 11.96 19.78 -12.21
CA THR A 902 10.55 19.92 -11.78
C THR A 902 10.54 20.62 -10.44
N LEU A 903 9.70 21.65 -10.27
CA LEU A 903 9.69 22.44 -9.04
C LEU A 903 8.86 21.77 -7.93
N ASN A 904 9.19 22.08 -6.68
CA ASN A 904 8.24 21.92 -5.59
C ASN A 904 7.12 22.96 -5.80
N LEU A 905 5.86 22.52 -5.80
CA LEU A 905 4.73 23.42 -6.07
C LEU A 905 4.59 24.48 -4.96
N PRO A 906 4.60 25.78 -5.29
CA PRO A 906 4.28 26.82 -4.32
C PRO A 906 2.82 26.71 -3.85
N ASP A 907 2.55 27.09 -2.60
CA ASP A 907 1.20 27.05 -2.03
C ASP A 907 0.19 27.83 -2.90
N GLU A 908 0.54 29.05 -3.33
CA GLU A 908 -0.29 29.91 -4.18
C GLU A 908 -0.01 29.80 -5.69
N CYS A 909 0.06 28.57 -6.22
CA CYS A 909 0.29 28.35 -7.65
C CYS A 909 -0.93 28.61 -8.56
N GLY A 910 -2.17 28.38 -8.08
CA GLY A 910 -3.40 28.62 -8.86
C GLY A 910 -3.35 28.01 -10.27
N ALA A 911 -3.67 28.79 -11.30
CA ALA A 911 -3.63 28.37 -12.70
C ALA A 911 -2.25 27.88 -13.19
N LEU A 912 -1.14 28.29 -12.53
CA LEU A 912 0.20 27.81 -12.88
C LEU A 912 0.46 26.37 -12.42
N ARG A 913 -0.37 25.81 -11.53
CA ARG A 913 -0.16 24.47 -10.96
C ARG A 913 0.11 23.40 -12.02
N VAL A 914 -0.68 23.39 -13.10
CA VAL A 914 -0.54 22.42 -14.20
C VAL A 914 0.77 22.56 -14.96
N PHE A 915 1.34 23.76 -15.03
CA PHE A 915 2.63 24.01 -15.68
C PHE A 915 3.81 23.75 -14.75
N LEU A 916 3.70 24.11 -13.47
CA LEU A 916 4.77 23.93 -12.47
C LEU A 916 4.89 22.49 -11.97
N SER A 917 3.85 21.66 -12.12
CA SER A 917 3.89 20.22 -11.82
C SER A 917 4.66 19.39 -12.84
N ARG A 918 5.13 20.03 -13.92
CA ARG A 918 5.83 19.45 -15.08
C ARG A 918 7.29 19.90 -15.08
N PRO A 919 8.18 19.30 -15.89
CA PRO A 919 9.53 19.81 -16.08
C PRO A 919 9.51 21.24 -16.61
N VAL A 920 9.88 22.20 -15.75
CA VAL A 920 9.97 23.63 -16.10
C VAL A 920 11.24 23.97 -16.87
N ALA A 921 12.27 23.12 -16.76
CA ALA A 921 13.51 23.26 -17.51
C ALA A 921 14.10 21.90 -17.90
N ARG A 922 14.86 21.86 -19.00
CA ARG A 922 15.56 20.67 -19.48
C ARG A 922 16.90 21.00 -20.12
N MET A 923 17.80 20.02 -20.20
CA MET A 923 19.02 20.09 -20.99
C MET A 923 19.28 18.75 -21.70
N ARG A 924 19.17 18.74 -23.03
CA ARG A 924 19.55 17.59 -23.87
C ARG A 924 21.07 17.50 -23.96
N VAL A 925 21.63 16.33 -23.61
CA VAL A 925 23.08 16.10 -23.66
C VAL A 925 23.52 15.91 -25.13
N PRO A 926 24.52 16.67 -25.64
CA PRO A 926 24.86 16.67 -27.06
C PRO A 926 25.41 15.34 -27.60
N ALA A 927 24.93 14.95 -28.79
CA ALA A 927 25.44 13.78 -29.52
C ALA A 927 26.93 13.88 -29.93
N SER A 928 27.55 15.07 -29.87
CA SER A 928 29.01 15.19 -30.02
C SER A 928 29.80 14.49 -28.92
N ALA A 929 29.17 14.17 -27.76
CA ALA A 929 29.76 13.35 -26.71
C ALA A 929 29.55 11.83 -26.90
N THR A 930 28.72 11.40 -27.86
CA THR A 930 28.49 9.97 -28.19
C THR A 930 29.26 9.49 -29.42
N GLY A 931 29.91 10.40 -30.17
CA GLY A 931 30.67 10.09 -31.39
C GLY A 931 32.14 9.70 -31.16
N LYS A 932 32.66 8.77 -31.98
CA LYS A 932 34.08 8.32 -32.03
C LYS A 932 35.10 9.40 -32.50
N ALA A 933 34.71 10.67 -32.54
CA ALA A 933 35.54 11.74 -33.08
C ALA A 933 36.50 12.29 -32.02
N ARG A 934 37.80 11.99 -32.15
CA ARG A 934 38.89 12.63 -31.37
C ARG A 934 39.08 14.09 -31.79
N GLY A 935 38.10 14.94 -31.49
CA GLY A 935 38.16 16.38 -31.70
C GLY A 935 38.98 17.07 -30.62
N LYS A 936 40.28 17.27 -30.84
CA LYS A 936 41.07 18.20 -30.02
C LYS A 936 40.56 19.62 -30.27
N ASN A 937 40.16 20.34 -29.23
CA ASN A 937 39.91 21.77 -29.34
C ASN A 937 41.22 22.55 -29.48
N ALA A 938 41.13 23.82 -29.90
CA ALA A 938 42.28 24.67 -30.24
C ALA A 938 43.23 25.02 -29.07
N LYS A 939 42.98 24.52 -27.86
CA LYS A 939 43.83 24.68 -26.67
C LYS A 939 44.37 23.36 -26.12
N GLY A 940 44.16 22.23 -26.81
CA GLY A 940 44.74 20.93 -26.44
C GLY A 940 44.22 20.31 -25.14
N ARG A 941 43.12 20.81 -24.57
CA ARG A 941 42.39 20.15 -23.47
C ARG A 941 41.30 19.27 -24.06
N GLU A 942 41.11 18.06 -23.54
CA GLU A 942 39.93 17.28 -23.89
C GLU A 942 38.67 18.03 -23.43
N GLY A 943 37.71 18.22 -24.34
CA GLY A 943 36.49 19.01 -24.13
C GLY A 943 35.51 18.27 -23.22
N SER A 944 35.76 18.32 -21.92
CA SER A 944 35.08 17.55 -20.88
C SER A 944 33.83 18.24 -20.33
N ASP A 945 32.95 18.73 -21.21
CA ASP A 945 31.64 19.24 -20.75
C ASP A 945 30.75 18.08 -20.22
N GLY A 946 31.07 16.82 -20.59
CA GLY A 946 30.61 15.62 -19.87
C GLY A 946 29.09 15.46 -19.80
N LEU A 947 28.58 14.99 -18.66
CA LEU A 947 27.13 14.92 -18.39
C LEU A 947 26.49 16.29 -18.16
N LEU A 948 27.27 17.33 -17.81
CA LEU A 948 26.77 18.67 -17.47
C LEU A 948 26.79 19.64 -18.66
N GLY A 949 27.21 19.15 -19.83
CA GLY A 949 27.34 19.90 -21.07
C GLY A 949 26.07 19.84 -21.89
N GLY A 950 25.60 21.00 -22.33
CA GLY A 950 24.42 21.13 -23.17
C GLY A 950 23.91 22.57 -23.18
N LYS A 951 22.74 22.77 -23.78
CA LYS A 951 21.99 24.02 -23.70
C LYS A 951 20.75 23.79 -22.84
N TRP A 952 20.55 24.65 -21.85
CA TRP A 952 19.33 24.63 -21.05
C TRP A 952 18.19 25.32 -21.80
N GLU A 953 17.00 24.76 -21.66
CA GLU A 953 15.73 25.29 -22.18
C GLU A 953 14.73 25.37 -21.02
N VAL A 954 13.86 26.37 -21.02
CA VAL A 954 12.72 26.50 -20.10
C VAL A 954 11.40 26.31 -20.83
N CYS A 955 10.43 25.69 -20.16
CA CYS A 955 9.07 25.52 -20.66
C CYS A 955 8.22 26.73 -20.23
N LEU A 956 7.96 27.63 -21.17
CA LEU A 956 7.12 28.82 -20.95
C LEU A 956 5.66 28.38 -20.72
N PRO A 957 4.92 28.93 -19.76
CA PRO A 957 3.62 28.41 -19.32
C PRO A 957 2.46 28.88 -20.22
N VAL A 958 2.59 28.64 -21.54
CA VAL A 958 1.60 28.97 -22.58
C VAL A 958 0.95 27.71 -23.11
N GLU A 959 -0.38 27.71 -23.25
CA GLU A 959 -1.09 26.70 -24.05
C GLU A 959 -1.25 27.23 -25.47
N GLU A 960 -0.52 26.66 -26.42
CA GLU A 960 -0.63 27.02 -27.84
C GLU A 960 -1.62 26.07 -28.52
N ARG A 961 -2.54 26.59 -29.34
CA ARG A 961 -3.53 25.79 -30.08
C ARG A 961 -3.35 25.93 -31.57
N LEU A 962 -3.39 24.81 -32.28
CA LEU A 962 -3.27 24.75 -33.74
C LEU A 962 -4.26 23.72 -34.32
N GLU A 963 -4.50 23.80 -35.63
CA GLU A 963 -5.42 22.92 -36.35
C GLU A 963 -4.63 22.08 -37.36
N ILE A 964 -4.74 20.75 -37.27
CA ILE A 964 -4.07 19.81 -38.18
C ILE A 964 -5.09 19.06 -39.02
N SER A 965 -4.63 18.50 -40.15
CA SER A 965 -5.43 17.61 -40.99
C SER A 965 -5.04 16.15 -40.72
N LEU A 966 -6.02 15.33 -40.35
CA LEU A 966 -5.91 13.88 -40.18
C LEU A 966 -6.70 13.17 -41.28
N ARG A 967 -6.10 12.19 -41.95
CA ARG A 967 -6.76 11.43 -43.02
C ARG A 967 -6.52 9.93 -42.87
N GLY A 968 -7.60 9.16 -42.85
CA GLY A 968 -7.54 7.69 -42.90
C GLY A 968 -6.98 7.17 -44.23
N ARG A 969 -6.12 6.16 -44.16
CA ARG A 969 -5.50 5.46 -45.29
C ARG A 969 -5.41 3.95 -45.02
N GLY A 970 -5.09 3.19 -46.08
CA GLY A 970 -4.90 1.74 -46.02
C GLY A 970 -6.22 0.97 -45.97
N GLU A 971 -6.22 -0.17 -45.29
CA GLU A 971 -7.40 -1.01 -45.08
C GLU A 971 -8.17 -0.60 -43.81
N LEU A 972 -9.43 -1.04 -43.70
CA LEU A 972 -10.24 -0.90 -42.49
C LEU A 972 -10.08 -2.14 -41.60
N VAL A 973 -9.52 -1.93 -40.40
CA VAL A 973 -9.33 -2.96 -39.36
C VAL A 973 -10.39 -2.83 -38.25
N GLU A 974 -10.58 -3.88 -37.44
CA GLU A 974 -11.46 -3.80 -36.26
C GLU A 974 -10.99 -2.71 -35.29
N SER A 975 -11.95 -1.94 -34.76
CA SER A 975 -11.72 -1.05 -33.63
C SER A 975 -11.46 -1.86 -32.35
N TRP A 976 -11.11 -1.17 -31.26
CA TRP A 976 -10.77 -1.83 -29.99
C TRP A 976 -11.96 -2.59 -29.41
N GLU A 977 -13.14 -1.98 -29.44
CA GLU A 977 -14.39 -2.46 -28.85
C GLU A 977 -14.86 -3.77 -29.51
N ALA A 978 -14.84 -3.85 -30.84
CA ALA A 978 -15.08 -5.06 -31.61
C ALA A 978 -14.06 -6.17 -31.29
N ARG A 979 -12.78 -5.78 -31.17
CA ARG A 979 -11.66 -6.69 -30.95
C ARG A 979 -11.70 -7.31 -29.54
N ILE A 980 -11.99 -6.53 -28.50
CA ILE A 980 -12.19 -7.04 -27.13
C ILE A 980 -13.51 -7.81 -26.98
N GLY A 981 -14.47 -7.63 -27.90
CA GLY A 981 -15.62 -8.53 -28.09
C GLY A 981 -16.97 -7.99 -27.64
N LEU A 982 -17.10 -6.69 -27.41
CA LEU A 982 -18.37 -6.07 -27.03
C LEU A 982 -19.45 -6.32 -28.11
N GLN A 983 -20.67 -6.66 -27.69
CA GLN A 983 -21.77 -7.03 -28.59
C GLN A 983 -22.85 -5.94 -28.74
N LEU A 984 -22.70 -4.80 -28.07
CA LEU A 984 -23.58 -3.65 -28.27
C LEU A 984 -23.60 -3.20 -29.75
N PRO A 985 -24.75 -2.78 -30.32
CA PRO A 985 -24.89 -2.57 -31.76
C PRO A 985 -23.94 -1.56 -32.42
N HIS A 986 -23.37 -0.63 -31.64
CA HIS A 986 -22.42 0.38 -32.11
C HIS A 986 -20.95 -0.04 -31.98
N PHE A 987 -20.66 -1.12 -31.25
CA PHE A 987 -19.33 -1.70 -31.08
C PHE A 987 -19.15 -3.03 -31.83
N SER A 988 -20.22 -3.78 -32.07
CA SER A 988 -20.13 -5.06 -32.77
C SER A 988 -19.76 -4.84 -34.24
N GLY A 989 -18.56 -5.26 -34.62
CA GLY A 989 -18.03 -5.11 -35.98
C GLY A 989 -17.59 -3.69 -36.37
N SER A 990 -17.47 -2.75 -35.41
CA SER A 990 -16.95 -1.40 -35.69
C SER A 990 -15.51 -1.42 -36.20
N LYS A 991 -15.17 -0.47 -37.09
CA LYS A 991 -13.89 -0.42 -37.80
C LYS A 991 -13.23 0.96 -37.74
N ARG A 992 -11.91 0.96 -37.94
CA ARG A 992 -11.06 2.15 -38.09
C ARG A 992 -10.02 1.95 -39.19
N TRP A 993 -9.49 3.02 -39.74
CA TRP A 993 -8.38 2.95 -40.72
C TRP A 993 -7.10 2.38 -40.08
N GLN A 994 -6.35 1.59 -40.85
CA GLN A 994 -5.06 1.02 -40.45
C GLN A 994 -3.94 2.08 -40.37
N GLU A 995 -4.04 3.11 -41.21
CA GLU A 995 -3.06 4.20 -41.30
C GLU A 995 -3.74 5.55 -41.12
N VAL A 996 -3.05 6.47 -40.43
CA VAL A 996 -3.46 7.87 -40.28
C VAL A 996 -2.36 8.75 -40.87
N GLU A 997 -2.70 9.49 -41.92
CA GLU A 997 -1.88 10.56 -42.47
C GLU A 997 -2.11 11.85 -41.67
N VAL A 998 -1.02 12.40 -41.12
CA VAL A 998 -0.99 13.64 -40.34
C VAL A 998 -0.33 14.73 -41.19
N SER A 999 -1.02 15.85 -41.38
CA SER A 999 -0.50 17.02 -42.09
C SER A 999 -0.59 18.27 -41.21
N VAL A 1000 0.57 18.87 -40.93
CA VAL A 1000 0.71 20.10 -40.14
C VAL A 1000 0.92 21.30 -41.06
N PRO A 1001 0.18 22.41 -40.90
CA PRO A 1001 0.42 23.65 -41.64
C PRO A 1001 1.85 24.18 -41.42
N PRO A 1002 2.52 24.77 -42.44
CA PRO A 1002 3.88 25.29 -42.31
C PRO A 1002 4.07 26.24 -41.13
N GLU A 1003 3.12 27.14 -40.90
CA GLU A 1003 3.08 28.15 -39.84
C GLU A 1003 3.00 27.56 -38.41
N ALA A 1004 2.54 26.31 -38.27
CA ALA A 1004 2.41 25.64 -36.98
C ALA A 1004 3.63 24.79 -36.61
N ARG A 1005 4.62 24.67 -37.49
CA ARG A 1005 5.82 23.83 -37.25
C ARG A 1005 6.74 24.39 -36.18
N ASP A 1006 6.85 25.71 -36.10
CA ASP A 1006 7.71 26.40 -35.13
C ASP A 1006 7.17 26.35 -33.68
N ILE A 1007 5.93 25.87 -33.50
CA ILE A 1007 5.29 25.68 -32.18
C ILE A 1007 5.66 24.31 -31.59
N LEU A 1008 5.97 23.31 -32.43
CA LEU A 1008 6.16 21.92 -32.04
C LEU A 1008 7.62 21.61 -31.69
N ASP A 1009 7.85 20.81 -30.64
CA ASP A 1009 9.19 20.31 -30.26
C ASP A 1009 9.79 19.33 -31.30
N ALA A 1010 8.95 18.77 -32.19
CA ALA A 1010 9.37 17.97 -33.34
C ALA A 1010 8.28 17.93 -34.43
N ASP A 1011 8.65 17.65 -35.69
CA ASP A 1011 7.70 17.49 -36.79
C ASP A 1011 6.87 16.20 -36.67
N ILE A 1012 5.57 16.35 -36.39
CA ILE A 1012 4.59 15.28 -36.30
C ILE A 1012 3.95 14.91 -37.65
N SER A 1013 4.32 15.56 -38.75
CA SER A 1013 3.78 15.25 -40.09
C SER A 1013 4.20 13.85 -40.56
N GLY A 1014 3.36 13.19 -41.36
CA GLY A 1014 3.67 11.90 -41.99
C GLY A 1014 2.57 10.84 -41.80
N VAL A 1015 2.85 9.60 -42.21
CA VAL A 1015 1.92 8.48 -42.10
C VAL A 1015 2.25 7.64 -40.86
N TYR A 1016 1.25 7.41 -40.02
CA TYR A 1016 1.33 6.61 -38.81
C TYR A 1016 0.55 5.31 -39.01
N ARG A 1017 1.21 4.17 -38.88
CA ARG A 1017 0.59 2.85 -39.04
C ARG A 1017 0.28 2.23 -37.68
N VAL A 1018 -0.91 1.66 -37.51
CA VAL A 1018 -1.29 0.93 -36.29
C VAL A 1018 -0.44 -0.32 -36.10
N LEU A 1019 0.05 -0.55 -34.89
CA LEU A 1019 0.75 -1.76 -34.47
C LEU A 1019 -0.26 -2.71 -33.83
N ASP A 1020 -1.07 -3.36 -34.66
CA ASP A 1020 -2.25 -4.14 -34.25
C ASP A 1020 -2.00 -5.28 -33.24
N LYS A 1021 -0.78 -5.82 -33.18
CA LYS A 1021 -0.33 -6.84 -32.22
C LYS A 1021 0.27 -6.27 -30.93
N CYS A 1022 0.45 -4.95 -30.86
CA CYS A 1022 1.04 -4.22 -29.74
C CYS A 1022 -0.03 -3.31 -29.11
N GLY A 1023 0.14 -2.94 -27.82
CA GLY A 1023 -0.91 -2.25 -27.07
C GLY A 1023 -0.42 -0.98 -26.37
N ALA A 1024 -0.98 0.15 -26.78
CA ALA A 1024 -1.24 1.28 -25.88
C ALA A 1024 -2.72 1.20 -25.44
N SER A 1025 -3.20 2.18 -24.67
CA SER A 1025 -4.62 2.21 -24.24
C SER A 1025 -5.56 2.07 -25.44
N MET A 1026 -6.61 1.26 -25.33
CA MET A 1026 -7.58 0.99 -26.43
C MET A 1026 -6.92 0.51 -27.75
N ASP A 1027 -5.86 -0.30 -27.64
CA ASP A 1027 -5.04 -0.77 -28.77
C ASP A 1027 -4.63 0.37 -29.72
N SER A 1028 -4.43 1.58 -29.19
CA SER A 1028 -4.31 2.82 -29.98
C SER A 1028 -2.92 3.06 -30.57
N LEU A 1029 -1.97 2.15 -30.41
CA LEU A 1029 -0.57 2.39 -30.73
C LEU A 1029 -0.33 2.46 -32.24
N HIS A 1030 -0.05 3.65 -32.76
CA HIS A 1030 0.47 3.87 -34.10
C HIS A 1030 1.92 4.37 -34.06
N LYS A 1031 2.66 4.12 -35.14
CA LYS A 1031 4.08 4.48 -35.26
C LYS A 1031 4.36 5.12 -36.62
N LYS A 1032 5.09 6.24 -36.62
CA LYS A 1032 5.84 6.79 -37.74
C LYS A 1032 7.29 6.34 -37.59
N GLU A 1033 7.81 5.66 -38.61
CA GLU A 1033 9.20 5.16 -38.59
C GLU A 1033 10.23 6.31 -38.61
N ALA A 1034 11.42 6.04 -38.08
CA ALA A 1034 12.53 6.98 -38.09
C ALA A 1034 13.01 7.24 -39.52
N THR A 1035 13.09 8.50 -39.92
CA THR A 1035 13.51 8.92 -41.27
C THR A 1035 14.46 10.11 -41.23
N GLY A 1036 15.49 10.12 -42.07
CA GLY A 1036 16.35 11.31 -42.28
C GLY A 1036 17.10 11.80 -41.03
N GLY A 1037 17.32 10.94 -40.03
CA GLY A 1037 17.94 11.32 -38.74
C GLY A 1037 16.95 11.78 -37.66
N GLN A 1038 15.65 11.84 -37.95
CA GLN A 1038 14.61 12.03 -36.93
C GLN A 1038 14.32 10.70 -36.20
N ARG A 1039 14.12 10.78 -34.87
CA ARG A 1039 13.65 9.65 -34.05
C ARG A 1039 12.25 9.21 -34.49
N ALA A 1040 11.89 7.95 -34.21
CA ALA A 1040 10.51 7.49 -34.39
C ALA A 1040 9.53 8.33 -33.54
N VAL A 1041 8.29 8.44 -34.03
CA VAL A 1041 7.20 9.14 -33.32
C VAL A 1041 6.03 8.20 -33.20
N TYR A 1042 5.48 8.07 -32.00
CA TYR A 1042 4.29 7.28 -31.71
C TYR A 1042 3.07 8.19 -31.61
N PHE A 1043 1.94 7.69 -32.07
CA PHE A 1043 0.64 8.36 -32.01
C PHE A 1043 -0.39 7.40 -31.40
N PHE A 1044 -0.90 7.75 -30.22
CA PHE A 1044 -1.72 6.85 -29.40
C PHE A 1044 -2.53 7.61 -28.36
N LEU A 1045 -3.56 6.97 -27.80
CA LEU A 1045 -4.34 7.47 -26.67
C LEU A 1045 -3.50 7.38 -25.40
N ASP A 1046 -3.30 8.51 -24.71
CA ASP A 1046 -2.57 8.59 -23.45
C ASP A 1046 -3.53 8.98 -22.32
N PRO A 1047 -4.06 8.02 -21.56
CA PRO A 1047 -5.05 8.31 -20.55
C PRO A 1047 -4.52 9.15 -19.41
N THR A 1048 -5.37 10.08 -18.98
CA THR A 1048 -5.35 10.61 -17.62
C THR A 1048 -5.51 9.47 -16.61
N ARG A 1049 -4.83 9.53 -15.47
CA ARG A 1049 -4.87 8.42 -14.49
C ARG A 1049 -6.18 8.30 -13.73
N CYS A 1050 -6.79 9.43 -13.37
CA CYS A 1050 -7.91 9.51 -12.43
C CYS A 1050 -9.14 10.24 -12.98
N GLU A 1051 -9.10 10.77 -14.21
CA GLU A 1051 -10.28 11.35 -14.86
C GLU A 1051 -11.03 10.31 -15.69
N LYS A 1052 -12.26 10.65 -16.10
CA LYS A 1052 -13.09 9.82 -17.00
C LYS A 1052 -12.46 9.65 -18.39
N GLY A 1053 -12.82 8.58 -19.10
CA GLY A 1053 -12.22 8.21 -20.40
C GLY A 1053 -12.57 9.13 -21.58
N ASP A 1054 -13.60 9.96 -21.43
CA ASP A 1054 -13.99 11.02 -22.37
C ASP A 1054 -13.05 12.23 -22.35
N LEU A 1055 -12.26 12.40 -21.28
CA LEU A 1055 -11.23 13.43 -21.15
C LEU A 1055 -9.84 12.97 -21.66
N ASP A 1056 -9.69 11.71 -22.08
CA ASP A 1056 -8.43 11.17 -22.55
C ASP A 1056 -8.09 11.63 -23.98
N ASN A 1057 -6.84 12.06 -24.19
CA ASN A 1057 -6.34 12.64 -25.45
C ASN A 1057 -5.48 11.65 -26.24
N TYR A 1058 -5.55 11.73 -27.57
CA TYR A 1058 -4.49 11.19 -28.43
C TYR A 1058 -3.28 12.13 -28.43
N VAL A 1059 -2.07 11.59 -28.35
CA VAL A 1059 -0.83 12.36 -28.23
C VAL A 1059 0.23 11.90 -29.22
N PHE A 1060 1.15 12.80 -29.55
CA PHE A 1060 2.38 12.50 -30.29
C PHE A 1060 3.58 12.50 -29.34
N ALA A 1061 4.36 11.42 -29.29
CA ALA A 1061 5.53 11.34 -28.40
C ALA A 1061 6.63 10.43 -28.96
N HIS A 1062 7.88 10.64 -28.52
CA HIS A 1062 8.99 9.71 -28.81
C HIS A 1062 8.91 8.39 -28.03
N THR A 1063 8.12 8.34 -26.95
CA THR A 1063 7.91 7.11 -26.18
C THR A 1063 6.43 6.90 -25.85
N TRP A 1064 6.00 5.66 -26.06
CA TRP A 1064 4.66 5.17 -25.76
C TRP A 1064 4.61 4.33 -24.47
N ARG A 1065 5.76 4.16 -23.80
CA ARG A 1065 5.87 3.29 -22.61
C ARG A 1065 4.85 3.62 -21.53
N ARG A 1066 4.57 2.62 -20.70
CA ARG A 1066 3.86 2.81 -19.42
C ARG A 1066 4.70 3.72 -18.52
N LEU A 1067 4.03 4.69 -17.92
CA LEU A 1067 4.62 5.62 -16.97
C LEU A 1067 4.33 5.15 -15.55
N ALA A 1068 5.26 5.38 -14.63
CA ALA A 1068 5.05 5.31 -13.20
C ALA A 1068 4.33 6.57 -12.70
N TYR A 1069 3.86 6.54 -11.45
CA TYR A 1069 3.32 7.74 -10.81
C TYR A 1069 4.41 8.83 -10.70
N GLY A 1070 4.04 10.08 -10.98
CA GLY A 1070 4.97 11.22 -11.03
C GLY A 1070 5.82 11.35 -12.30
N GLU A 1071 5.84 10.36 -13.20
CA GLU A 1071 6.49 10.50 -14.51
C GLU A 1071 5.56 11.19 -15.52
N GLU A 1072 6.11 12.14 -16.29
CA GLU A 1072 5.39 12.81 -17.38
C GLU A 1072 5.84 12.34 -18.78
N ARG A 1073 4.86 12.21 -19.68
CA ARG A 1073 5.11 12.07 -21.11
C ARG A 1073 5.52 13.41 -21.73
N GLY A 1074 6.71 13.45 -22.31
CA GLY A 1074 7.12 14.53 -23.22
C GLY A 1074 6.33 14.45 -24.54
N ALA A 1075 5.06 14.84 -24.50
CA ALA A 1075 4.18 14.90 -25.66
C ALA A 1075 4.45 16.18 -26.47
N MET A 1076 4.56 16.03 -27.79
CA MET A 1076 4.81 17.12 -28.74
C MET A 1076 3.54 17.93 -29.00
N ALA A 1077 2.39 17.25 -29.01
CA ALA A 1077 1.05 17.81 -29.16
C ALA A 1077 0.00 16.80 -28.67
N LYS A 1078 -1.18 17.30 -28.30
CA LYS A 1078 -2.35 16.53 -27.83
C LYS A 1078 -3.58 16.90 -28.65
N LEU A 1079 -4.32 15.92 -29.16
CA LEU A 1079 -5.59 16.16 -29.87
C LEU A 1079 -6.74 16.46 -28.90
N SER A 1080 -7.79 17.11 -29.38
CA SER A 1080 -9.07 17.19 -28.68
C SER A 1080 -9.49 15.83 -28.12
N ALA A 1081 -9.90 15.79 -26.85
CA ALA A 1081 -10.35 14.58 -26.17
C ALA A 1081 -11.55 13.90 -26.86
N THR A 1082 -12.32 14.66 -27.65
CA THR A 1082 -13.44 14.17 -28.47
C THR A 1082 -13.03 13.35 -29.70
N TRP A 1083 -11.76 13.39 -30.12
CA TRP A 1083 -11.32 12.70 -31.34
C TRP A 1083 -10.97 11.24 -31.05
N ARG A 1084 -11.47 10.32 -31.87
CA ARG A 1084 -11.14 8.88 -31.87
C ARG A 1084 -10.99 8.41 -33.33
N PRO A 1085 -10.10 7.43 -33.63
CA PRO A 1085 -10.01 6.88 -34.98
C PRO A 1085 -11.28 6.15 -35.39
N SER A 1086 -11.89 6.55 -36.50
CA SER A 1086 -13.11 5.95 -37.06
C SER A 1086 -12.89 5.42 -38.48
N ALA A 1087 -13.93 4.89 -39.11
CA ALA A 1087 -13.95 4.50 -40.52
C ALA A 1087 -14.36 5.65 -41.46
N GLU A 1088 -14.49 6.89 -40.97
CA GLU A 1088 -14.86 8.05 -41.79
C GLU A 1088 -13.88 8.29 -42.94
N ALA A 1089 -14.41 8.53 -44.14
CA ALA A 1089 -13.61 8.78 -45.32
C ALA A 1089 -13.34 10.28 -45.50
N GLY A 1090 -12.10 10.62 -45.88
CA GLY A 1090 -11.69 12.00 -46.16
C GLY A 1090 -10.67 12.53 -45.15
N ALA A 1091 -10.41 13.84 -45.23
CA ALA A 1091 -9.56 14.55 -44.28
C ALA A 1091 -10.43 15.27 -43.24
N GLN A 1092 -10.22 14.95 -41.97
CA GLN A 1092 -10.80 15.65 -40.82
C GLN A 1092 -9.84 16.76 -40.41
N ARG A 1093 -10.35 17.96 -40.14
CA ARG A 1093 -9.58 18.98 -39.42
C ARG A 1093 -9.78 18.76 -37.92
N VAL A 1094 -8.70 18.74 -37.16
CA VAL A 1094 -8.71 18.42 -35.73
C VAL A 1094 -7.88 19.45 -34.99
N SER A 1095 -8.45 20.02 -33.93
CA SER A 1095 -7.72 20.91 -33.03
C SER A 1095 -6.79 20.10 -32.13
N CYS A 1096 -5.58 20.61 -31.95
CA CYS A 1096 -4.62 20.10 -31.00
C CYS A 1096 -3.97 21.23 -30.19
N SER A 1097 -3.55 20.90 -28.96
CA SER A 1097 -2.84 21.79 -28.05
C SER A 1097 -1.39 21.34 -27.87
N VAL A 1098 -0.53 22.31 -27.53
CA VAL A 1098 0.83 22.10 -27.04
C VAL A 1098 0.92 22.69 -25.64
N ASP A 1099 1.25 21.86 -24.66
CA ASP A 1099 1.27 22.21 -23.24
C ASP A 1099 2.62 22.83 -22.86
N GLY A 1100 2.78 24.13 -23.12
CA GLY A 1100 4.01 24.88 -22.87
C GLY A 1100 4.94 24.94 -24.09
N ARG A 1101 5.74 26.01 -24.17
CA ARG A 1101 6.67 26.26 -25.29
C ARG A 1101 8.11 26.30 -24.80
N TRP A 1102 8.97 25.46 -25.34
CA TRP A 1102 10.39 25.40 -24.98
C TRP A 1102 11.15 26.59 -25.56
N GLY A 1103 11.84 27.35 -24.71
CA GLY A 1103 12.72 28.46 -25.08
C GLY A 1103 14.13 28.25 -24.54
N ALA A 1104 15.15 28.42 -25.39
CA ALA A 1104 16.55 28.27 -24.99
C ALA A 1104 17.02 29.42 -24.07
N LEU A 1105 17.72 29.09 -22.98
CA LEU A 1105 18.38 30.05 -22.09
C LEU A 1105 19.83 30.29 -22.56
N PRO A 1106 20.21 31.50 -23.04
CA PRO A 1106 21.56 31.76 -23.53
C PRO A 1106 22.65 31.70 -22.46
N GLY A 1107 22.35 32.07 -21.21
CA GLY A 1107 23.24 31.95 -20.06
C GLY A 1107 23.17 30.61 -19.35
N GLY A 1108 22.11 29.83 -19.61
CA GLY A 1108 21.75 28.56 -18.98
C GLY A 1108 22.87 27.52 -18.96
N ARG A 1109 23.38 27.21 -17.77
CA ARG A 1109 24.52 26.31 -17.52
C ARG A 1109 24.32 25.47 -16.25
N SER A 1110 24.91 24.29 -16.25
CA SER A 1110 25.01 23.40 -15.08
C SER A 1110 26.47 23.21 -14.67
N SER A 1111 26.74 23.16 -13.36
CA SER A 1111 28.08 22.96 -12.81
C SER A 1111 28.08 22.06 -11.57
N ALA A 1112 29.14 21.28 -11.40
CA ALA A 1112 29.33 20.48 -10.20
C ALA A 1112 29.83 21.38 -9.04
N VAL A 1113 29.29 21.19 -7.83
CA VAL A 1113 29.76 21.89 -6.63
C VAL A 1113 30.82 21.06 -5.93
N SER A 1114 31.97 21.67 -5.61
CA SER A 1114 33.04 21.05 -4.84
C SER A 1114 33.08 21.59 -3.40
N TYR A 1115 33.15 20.67 -2.44
CA TYR A 1115 33.23 20.99 -1.01
C TYR A 1115 34.67 20.86 -0.51
N SER A 1116 35.35 21.99 -0.32
CA SER A 1116 36.66 22.01 0.33
C SER A 1116 36.53 21.62 1.80
N GLY A 1117 37.14 20.50 2.18
CA GLY A 1117 37.18 20.04 3.57
C GLY A 1117 36.21 18.91 3.94
N ALA A 1118 35.55 18.26 2.98
CA ALA A 1118 34.88 16.98 3.24
C ALA A 1118 35.94 15.88 3.54
N ARG A 1119 35.77 15.13 4.63
CA ARG A 1119 36.71 14.11 5.11
C ARG A 1119 35.98 12.83 5.50
N VAL A 1120 36.69 11.72 5.38
CA VAL A 1120 36.27 10.43 5.91
C VAL A 1120 37.45 9.82 6.68
N ALA A 1121 37.19 9.26 7.86
CA ALA A 1121 38.17 8.52 8.63
C ALA A 1121 37.72 7.06 8.78
N ILE A 1122 38.62 6.14 8.47
CA ILE A 1122 38.38 4.70 8.55
C ILE A 1122 39.53 4.01 9.30
N PRO A 1123 39.33 2.79 9.83
CA PRO A 1123 40.36 2.08 10.57
C PRO A 1123 41.60 1.84 9.69
N ALA A 1124 42.77 2.22 10.18
CA ALA A 1124 44.04 2.04 9.43
C ALA A 1124 44.45 0.55 9.27
N ARG A 1125 43.75 -0.35 9.96
CA ARG A 1125 43.92 -1.82 9.95
C ARG A 1125 42.53 -2.47 10.07
N PRO A 1126 42.34 -3.74 9.66
CA PRO A 1126 41.08 -4.45 9.86
C PRO A 1126 40.63 -4.40 11.32
N LEU A 1127 39.37 -4.07 11.55
CA LEU A 1127 38.81 -3.92 12.89
C LEU A 1127 38.89 -5.26 13.64
N GLN A 1128 39.47 -5.28 14.84
CA GLN A 1128 39.47 -6.46 15.72
C GLN A 1128 38.49 -6.21 16.87
N LEU A 1129 37.26 -6.73 16.73
CA LEU A 1129 36.27 -6.63 17.80
C LEU A 1129 36.56 -7.71 18.87
N THR A 1130 36.78 -7.28 20.12
CA THR A 1130 36.96 -8.17 21.27
C THR A 1130 35.67 -8.27 22.07
N ALA A 1131 35.08 -9.47 22.12
CA ALA A 1131 33.89 -9.74 22.92
C ALA A 1131 34.22 -9.71 24.42
N GLY A 1132 33.55 -8.83 25.17
CA GLY A 1132 33.76 -8.66 26.60
C GLY A 1132 32.63 -7.87 27.26
N SER A 1133 32.49 -8.00 28.57
CA SER A 1133 31.41 -7.37 29.36
C SER A 1133 31.50 -5.83 29.43
N ALA A 1134 32.67 -5.26 29.12
CA ALA A 1134 32.86 -3.83 28.88
C ALA A 1134 32.50 -3.43 27.44
N SER A 1135 32.92 -4.22 26.45
CA SER A 1135 32.64 -4.00 25.02
C SER A 1135 31.14 -3.97 24.69
N CYS A 1136 30.32 -4.69 25.46
CA CYS A 1136 28.86 -4.71 25.30
C CYS A 1136 28.15 -3.45 25.85
N LYS A 1137 28.87 -2.49 26.44
CA LYS A 1137 28.30 -1.30 27.10
C LYS A 1137 28.63 0.03 26.40
N GLN A 1138 29.41 0.00 25.32
CA GLN A 1138 29.94 1.19 24.64
C GLN A 1138 29.90 0.99 23.12
N ALA A 1139 29.66 2.06 22.37
CA ALA A 1139 29.78 2.05 20.91
C ALA A 1139 31.26 2.20 20.50
N THR A 1140 31.65 1.50 19.44
CA THR A 1140 32.98 1.63 18.81
C THR A 1140 32.82 2.32 17.45
N ALA A 1141 33.59 3.37 17.20
CA ALA A 1141 33.58 4.06 15.91
C ALA A 1141 34.20 3.16 14.83
N VAL A 1142 33.43 2.86 13.78
CA VAL A 1142 33.89 2.05 12.63
C VAL A 1142 34.19 2.91 11.41
N LEU A 1143 33.55 4.08 11.32
CA LEU A 1143 33.78 5.09 10.30
C LEU A 1143 33.48 6.46 10.93
N ARG A 1144 34.19 7.51 10.52
CA ARG A 1144 33.81 8.90 10.81
C ARG A 1144 33.71 9.68 9.51
N CYS A 1145 32.72 10.56 9.39
CA CYS A 1145 32.61 11.47 8.27
C CYS A 1145 32.34 12.90 8.72
N ASP A 1146 33.16 13.82 8.20
CA ASP A 1146 33.08 15.26 8.43
C ASP A 1146 32.73 15.92 7.08
N VAL A 1147 31.54 16.50 6.95
CA VAL A 1147 31.12 17.20 5.72
C VAL A 1147 30.63 18.61 6.06
N PRO A 1148 31.06 19.67 5.35
CA PRO A 1148 30.48 21.00 5.50
C PRO A 1148 29.02 20.99 5.05
N LEU A 1149 28.10 21.31 5.96
CA LEU A 1149 26.67 21.42 5.66
C LEU A 1149 26.30 22.90 5.38
N PRO A 1150 25.64 23.21 4.25
CA PRO A 1150 25.03 24.51 4.01
C PRO A 1150 23.94 24.89 5.03
N ASP A 1151 23.58 26.16 5.09
CA ASP A 1151 22.56 26.66 6.04
C ASP A 1151 21.16 26.05 5.82
N ALA A 1152 20.85 25.61 4.60
CA ALA A 1152 19.62 24.90 4.24
C ALA A 1152 19.35 23.65 5.10
N ASP A 1153 20.41 23.01 5.64
CA ASP A 1153 20.28 21.87 6.55
C ASP A 1153 20.15 22.33 8.02
N ALA A 1154 19.25 23.29 8.26
CA ALA A 1154 19.06 23.94 9.55
C ALA A 1154 18.62 22.96 10.66
N GLY A 1155 17.95 21.85 10.31
CA GLY A 1155 17.39 20.88 11.24
C GLY A 1155 18.40 20.00 12.00
N TRP A 1156 19.66 19.88 11.55
CA TRP A 1156 20.60 19.00 12.25
C TRP A 1156 21.04 19.55 13.63
N PRO A 1157 21.17 18.67 14.65
CA PRO A 1157 21.45 19.06 16.02
C PRO A 1157 22.87 19.64 16.20
N ARG A 1158 22.97 20.90 16.66
CA ARG A 1158 24.25 21.59 16.87
C ARG A 1158 24.97 21.10 18.12
N GLY A 1159 26.14 20.48 17.94
CA GLY A 1159 27.10 20.18 19.01
C GLY A 1159 26.66 19.11 20.01
N ARG A 1160 25.57 18.39 19.74
CA ARG A 1160 25.14 17.19 20.47
C ARG A 1160 25.09 16.01 19.51
N TRP A 1161 25.30 14.82 20.04
CA TRP A 1161 25.06 13.57 19.34
C TRP A 1161 23.56 13.22 19.41
N GLU A 1162 23.04 12.65 18.33
CA GLU A 1162 21.68 12.14 18.22
C GLU A 1162 21.72 10.77 17.56
N ASP A 1163 21.12 9.76 18.21
CA ASP A 1163 21.08 8.39 17.73
C ASP A 1163 20.01 8.28 16.63
N LEU A 1164 20.37 7.89 15.41
CA LEU A 1164 19.38 7.54 14.39
C LEU A 1164 18.94 6.09 14.52
N PRO A 1165 17.64 5.80 14.78
CA PRO A 1165 17.10 4.47 14.60
C PRO A 1165 17.07 4.19 13.09
N LEU A 1166 17.92 3.29 12.61
CA LEU A 1166 18.07 2.98 11.18
C LEU A 1166 16.77 2.50 10.51
N THR A 1167 15.85 1.99 11.32
CA THR A 1167 14.53 1.51 10.91
C THR A 1167 13.47 2.61 10.89
N ARG A 1168 13.81 3.85 11.29
CA ARG A 1168 12.92 5.03 11.34
C ARG A 1168 13.52 6.27 10.66
N SER A 1169 14.44 6.08 9.71
CA SER A 1169 15.30 7.16 9.20
C SER A 1169 15.56 7.10 7.70
N ARG A 1170 14.67 6.47 6.92
CA ARG A 1170 14.81 6.41 5.45
C ARG A 1170 14.94 7.80 4.82
N ALA A 1171 14.03 8.73 5.13
CA ALA A 1171 14.08 10.10 4.64
C ALA A 1171 15.38 10.81 5.06
N THR A 1172 15.87 10.53 6.27
CA THR A 1172 17.15 11.02 6.80
C THR A 1172 18.32 10.48 5.97
N PHE A 1173 18.36 9.18 5.65
CA PHE A 1173 19.39 8.57 4.79
C PHE A 1173 19.34 9.06 3.34
N GLU A 1174 18.15 9.26 2.79
CA GLU A 1174 17.97 9.88 1.46
C GLU A 1174 18.43 11.35 1.46
N SER A 1175 18.32 12.08 2.58
CA SER A 1175 18.81 13.47 2.70
C SER A 1175 20.34 13.62 2.72
N ILE A 1176 21.04 12.57 3.16
CA ILE A 1176 22.51 12.51 3.28
C ILE A 1176 23.17 11.62 2.21
N ALA A 1177 22.37 11.05 1.31
CA ALA A 1177 22.81 10.17 0.22
C ALA A 1177 23.96 10.76 -0.61
N TRP A 1178 23.94 12.07 -0.85
CA TRP A 1178 24.98 12.79 -1.61
C TRP A 1178 26.39 12.65 -1.04
N PHE A 1179 26.59 12.29 0.23
CA PHE A 1179 27.92 11.94 0.73
C PHE A 1179 28.02 10.49 1.22
N THR A 1180 26.95 9.90 1.74
CA THR A 1180 26.98 8.49 2.17
C THR A 1180 27.16 7.52 1.01
N GLN A 1181 26.68 7.84 -0.19
CA GLN A 1181 26.89 7.06 -1.41
C GLN A 1181 28.37 7.04 -1.88
N ARG A 1182 29.23 7.91 -1.31
CA ARG A 1182 30.69 7.93 -1.54
C ARG A 1182 31.49 7.30 -0.39
N LEU A 1183 30.85 6.85 0.68
CA LEU A 1183 31.52 6.15 1.79
C LEU A 1183 31.80 4.68 1.44
N GLN A 1184 33.03 4.23 1.68
CA GLN A 1184 33.41 2.82 1.62
C GLN A 1184 33.44 2.25 3.04
N ILE A 1185 32.40 1.50 3.42
CA ILE A 1185 32.33 0.85 4.73
C ILE A 1185 33.38 -0.28 4.79
N PRO A 1186 34.27 -0.29 5.80
CA PRO A 1186 35.26 -1.37 5.98
C PRO A 1186 34.61 -2.74 6.09
N GLN A 1187 35.17 -3.75 5.41
CA GLN A 1187 34.69 -5.13 5.51
C GLN A 1187 35.12 -5.75 6.85
N VAL A 1188 34.15 -6.19 7.65
CA VAL A 1188 34.41 -6.96 8.89
C VAL A 1188 34.73 -8.42 8.51
N PRO A 1189 35.78 -9.05 9.09
CA PRO A 1189 36.19 -10.40 8.70
C PRO A 1189 35.09 -11.48 8.92
N PRO A 1190 34.91 -12.42 7.97
CA PRO A 1190 33.94 -13.51 8.13
C PRO A 1190 34.37 -14.44 9.27
N GLY A 1191 33.64 -14.38 10.38
CA GLY A 1191 33.93 -15.12 11.61
C GLY A 1191 33.60 -14.30 12.86
N GLN A 1192 33.81 -12.98 12.82
CA GLN A 1192 33.31 -12.04 13.83
C GLN A 1192 31.87 -11.65 13.51
N ARG A 1193 30.93 -12.60 13.70
CA ARG A 1193 29.50 -12.28 13.67
C ARG A 1193 29.12 -11.48 14.94
N CYS A 1194 29.19 -10.16 14.84
CA CYS A 1194 28.12 -9.36 15.46
C CYS A 1194 26.77 -9.88 14.93
N LEU A 1195 25.71 -9.74 15.72
CA LEU A 1195 24.34 -9.99 15.28
C LEU A 1195 23.91 -8.90 14.29
N PHE A 1196 24.45 -8.96 13.08
CA PHE A 1196 23.96 -8.26 11.90
C PHE A 1196 22.99 -9.20 11.19
N PRO A 1197 21.66 -9.02 11.31
CA PRO A 1197 20.75 -9.62 10.36
C PRO A 1197 21.07 -9.01 9.00
N THR A 1198 21.15 -9.84 7.96
CA THR A 1198 21.31 -9.40 6.57
C THR A 1198 20.18 -8.45 6.19
N GLY A 1199 20.42 -7.13 6.27
CA GLY A 1199 19.42 -6.09 6.04
C GLY A 1199 19.35 -4.96 7.07
N GLY A 1200 20.13 -5.00 8.16
CA GLY A 1200 20.23 -3.89 9.13
C GLY A 1200 21.68 -3.48 9.41
N LEU A 1201 21.97 -2.17 9.33
CA LEU A 1201 23.18 -1.57 9.92
C LEU A 1201 23.00 -1.47 11.47
N THR A 1202 23.95 -0.85 12.18
CA THR A 1202 23.83 -0.43 13.61
C THR A 1202 23.61 1.08 13.72
N PRO A 1203 22.93 1.60 14.78
CA PRO A 1203 22.53 3.00 14.88
C PRO A 1203 23.67 3.97 14.57
N ALA A 1204 23.45 4.83 13.57
CA ALA A 1204 24.39 5.87 13.20
C ALA A 1204 24.22 7.04 14.16
N VAL A 1205 25.33 7.54 14.70
CA VAL A 1205 25.30 8.68 15.63
C VAL A 1205 25.65 9.95 14.86
N LEU A 1206 24.85 11.02 14.99
CA LEU A 1206 25.03 12.25 14.21
C LEU A 1206 25.19 13.50 15.08
N SER A 1207 26.10 14.40 14.68
CA SER A 1207 26.32 15.70 15.31
C SER A 1207 26.71 16.77 14.29
N ARG A 1208 26.05 17.94 14.31
CA ARG A 1208 26.38 19.12 13.48
C ARG A 1208 27.62 19.88 14.03
N LYS A 1209 28.58 19.14 14.58
CA LYS A 1209 30.01 19.52 14.68
C LYS A 1209 30.90 18.60 13.82
N GLY A 1210 30.34 18.07 12.74
CA GLY A 1210 31.07 17.35 11.69
C GLY A 1210 31.34 15.90 12.01
N VAL A 1211 30.41 15.19 12.67
CA VAL A 1211 30.64 13.79 13.02
C VAL A 1211 29.42 12.92 12.71
N MET A 1212 29.58 12.08 11.68
CA MET A 1212 28.97 10.74 11.61
C MET A 1212 29.84 9.76 12.38
N ALA A 1213 29.23 8.79 13.06
CA ALA A 1213 29.85 7.57 13.59
C ALA A 1213 29.04 6.33 13.20
#